data_AF-A0A8T2HN52-F1
#
_entry.id   AF-A0A8T2HN52-F1
#
_cell.length_a   1.000
_cell.length_b   1.000
_cell.length_c   1.000
_cell.angle_alpha   90.00
_cell.angle_beta   90.00
_cell.angle_gamma   90.00
#
_symmetry.space_group_name_H-M   'P 1'
#
loop_
_entity.id
_entity.type
_entity.pdbx_description
1 polymer ?
#
loop_
_entity_poly.entity_id
_entity_poly.type
_entity_poly.pdbx_seq_one_letter_code
_entity_poly.pdbx_strand_id
1 'polypeptide(L)'
;MELEQLKKSVEENPDDSSLQFELGLYLWDNGGDSEKAAEHFVLSAKSDPNNAVAFKYLGHYYSRVTLDLNRAAKCYQRAVLINPNDSDSGEALCDLFDRQGKEILEIAVCRDASEKSPKAFWAFCRLGYIQLHQKKWSEAVQSLQHAIRGYPTMSDLWEALGLAYQRLGMFTAAIKAYGRAIELDETKIFALVESANIFLMLGSYRKGVELFEQALKISPQNISVLYGLASGLLSWSKECINLGAFGWAASLLEDARKAAKASSELASSMSCIWKLHGDIQLTYARCFPWSGGTENSEFTLKTFSDSILSWRSICYSAALSAKASYQRALHLAPWQANVYTDIAITCDLVSSLSDDSDTSSSWKLPEKMVLGALLLECENSEFWVALGCMSDNSALKLHALIRALHLDVSLAVAWAFMGQIFRESDEMKFAKQAFDCARSIDPTLALPWAGSADTYARESTSDEAFESCLRAAQISPLAEFQVGLAWLALLQGNISSPQIFACIEQAVQRSPYYPEPHNLHGLVCEARHNYHTAIASYRLALAAMSICPESSVKSHAGKVSINLVRSLSKAGRFKESVMECANLKSKGLLDAGGLQIYAFSLWRTGQNDSALSVIRDLAGRISTREKTSIAFPISFICSLLYCISGLDSAITSIQKMPKDFFQSSKISFIVSAIHSLDQSDRLQSIVASTRSYITSQEEIVAMHYLIALSKLLKTGAGDFLGYEKGIAHLRKAIHMYPHSNLIRNLLGYILLAGEGMKDACTASRCCIINVSECANKEGLKSALEVLGGGSVACNVIGNTAPRFSFPTCHCQYLNAPVVVVELQRYLRIFLHHFSIFRI
;
A
#
# COMPACT_ATOMS: atom_id res chain seq x y z
N MET A 1 32.90 -23.10 73.92
CA MET A 1 34.03 -22.34 74.49
C MET A 1 33.83 -20.83 74.33
N GLU A 2 33.38 -20.33 73.19
CA GLU A 2 33.16 -18.88 72.96
C GLU A 2 32.13 -18.24 73.91
N LEU A 3 30.98 -18.89 74.20
CA LEU A 3 29.96 -18.34 75.11
C LEU A 3 30.47 -18.14 76.54
N GLU A 4 31.25 -19.09 77.08
CA GLU A 4 31.78 -18.99 78.45
C GLU A 4 32.88 -17.93 78.55
N GLN A 5 33.64 -17.71 77.47
CA GLN A 5 34.61 -16.63 77.39
C GLN A 5 33.91 -15.26 77.28
N LEU A 6 32.86 -15.14 76.47
CA LEU A 6 32.04 -13.93 76.34
C LEU A 6 31.32 -13.57 77.65
N LYS A 7 30.78 -14.57 78.36
CA LYS A 7 30.17 -14.35 79.69
C LYS A 7 31.19 -13.85 80.71
N LYS A 8 32.39 -14.47 80.74
CA LYS A 8 33.47 -14.01 81.63
C LYS A 8 33.96 -12.60 81.28
N SER A 9 34.09 -12.26 80.00
CA SER A 9 34.48 -10.89 79.60
C SER A 9 33.43 -9.84 79.94
N VAL A 10 32.15 -10.21 79.88
CA VAL A 10 31.03 -9.35 80.34
C VAL A 10 31.01 -9.22 81.86
N GLU A 11 31.34 -10.28 82.61
CA GLU A 11 31.46 -10.24 84.07
C GLU A 11 32.65 -9.38 84.53
N GLU A 12 33.75 -9.38 83.77
CA GLU A 12 34.93 -8.55 84.04
C GLU A 12 34.70 -7.07 83.73
N ASN A 13 33.91 -6.76 82.69
CA ASN A 13 33.56 -5.40 82.27
C ASN A 13 32.05 -5.26 81.99
N PRO A 14 31.20 -5.14 83.04
CA PRO A 14 29.74 -5.16 82.88
C PRO A 14 29.16 -3.92 82.19
N ASP A 15 29.89 -2.80 82.25
CA ASP A 15 29.48 -1.51 81.65
C ASP A 15 29.82 -1.39 80.16
N ASP A 16 30.57 -2.35 79.59
CA ASP A 16 30.92 -2.33 78.18
C ASP A 16 29.72 -2.73 77.30
N SER A 17 29.13 -1.73 76.64
CA SER A 17 27.96 -1.89 75.77
C SER A 17 28.22 -2.86 74.60
N SER A 18 29.45 -2.93 74.10
CA SER A 18 29.80 -3.76 72.95
C SER A 18 29.81 -5.25 73.31
N LEU A 19 30.42 -5.60 74.45
CA LEU A 19 30.45 -6.97 74.96
C LEU A 19 29.05 -7.47 75.36
N GLN A 20 28.23 -6.60 75.98
CA GLN A 20 26.83 -6.91 76.29
C GLN A 20 26.01 -7.17 75.02
N PHE A 21 26.25 -6.40 73.96
CA PHE A 21 25.58 -6.60 72.67
C PHE A 21 26.02 -7.91 72.01
N GLU A 22 27.33 -8.20 71.96
CA GLU A 22 27.87 -9.43 71.37
C GLU A 22 27.36 -10.69 72.08
N LEU A 23 27.27 -10.66 73.41
CA LEU A 23 26.66 -11.74 74.19
C LEU A 23 25.17 -11.91 73.87
N GLY A 24 24.42 -10.81 73.78
CA GLY A 24 23.01 -10.83 73.38
C GLY A 24 22.80 -11.36 71.96
N LEU A 25 23.65 -10.98 71.02
CA LEU A 25 23.61 -11.44 69.64
C LEU A 25 23.92 -12.93 69.54
N TYR A 26 24.95 -13.41 70.25
CA TYR A 26 25.29 -14.83 70.28
C TYR A 26 24.14 -15.68 70.86
N LEU A 27 23.43 -15.18 71.88
CA LEU A 27 22.25 -15.85 72.45
C LEU A 27 21.06 -15.83 71.47
N TRP A 28 20.90 -14.74 70.71
CA TRP A 28 19.86 -14.59 69.69
C TRP A 28 20.06 -15.55 68.50
N ASP A 29 21.29 -15.64 67.97
CA ASP A 29 21.60 -16.41 66.77
C ASP A 29 21.62 -17.93 67.01
N ASN A 30 22.01 -18.38 68.21
CA ASN A 30 22.07 -19.81 68.56
C ASN A 30 20.72 -20.41 69.01
N GLY A 31 19.61 -19.68 68.81
CA GLY A 31 18.28 -20.12 69.22
C GLY A 31 18.12 -20.26 70.74
N GLY A 32 18.97 -19.59 71.52
CA GLY A 32 18.85 -19.53 72.98
C GLY A 32 17.66 -18.67 73.43
N ASP A 33 17.37 -18.68 74.73
CA ASP A 33 16.29 -17.93 75.37
C ASP A 33 16.23 -16.47 74.87
N SER A 34 15.31 -16.16 73.96
CA SER A 34 15.20 -14.84 73.33
C SER A 34 14.93 -13.73 74.34
N GLU A 35 14.36 -14.08 75.49
CA GLU A 35 14.15 -13.18 76.64
C GLU A 35 15.49 -12.74 77.26
N LYS A 36 16.43 -13.66 77.47
CA LYS A 36 17.77 -13.35 78.00
C LYS A 36 18.57 -12.52 77.00
N ALA A 37 18.44 -12.82 75.71
CA ALA A 37 19.04 -11.99 74.66
C ALA A 37 18.49 -10.55 74.72
N ALA A 38 17.18 -10.39 74.89
CA ALA A 38 16.56 -9.08 75.03
C ALA A 38 17.02 -8.31 76.28
N GLU A 39 17.23 -9.00 77.42
CA GLU A 39 17.80 -8.38 78.63
C GLU A 39 19.19 -7.79 78.35
N HIS A 40 20.07 -8.56 77.70
CA HIS A 40 21.40 -8.08 77.31
C HIS A 40 21.34 -6.93 76.29
N PHE A 41 20.38 -6.94 75.35
CA PHE A 41 20.18 -5.80 74.46
C PHE A 41 19.66 -4.55 75.19
N VAL A 42 18.80 -4.69 76.22
CA VAL A 42 18.37 -3.56 77.06
C VAL A 42 19.54 -3.01 77.88
N LEU A 43 20.38 -3.89 78.44
CA LEU A 43 21.59 -3.47 79.16
C LEU A 43 22.55 -2.72 78.24
N SER A 44 22.80 -3.25 77.04
CA SER A 44 23.62 -2.60 76.02
C SER A 44 23.07 -1.21 75.64
N ALA A 45 21.76 -1.08 75.43
CA ALA A 45 21.11 0.19 75.10
C ALA A 45 21.07 1.20 76.28
N LYS A 46 21.13 0.72 77.53
CA LYS A 46 21.26 1.58 78.72
C LYS A 46 22.69 2.10 78.88
N SER A 47 23.68 1.25 78.65
CA SER A 47 25.10 1.61 78.74
C SER A 47 25.54 2.54 77.61
N ASP A 48 25.04 2.33 76.39
CA ASP A 48 25.25 3.25 75.26
C ASP A 48 23.92 3.60 74.56
N PRO A 49 23.36 4.79 74.83
CA PRO A 49 22.15 5.29 74.16
C PRO A 49 22.30 5.56 72.65
N ASN A 50 23.53 5.53 72.12
CA ASN A 50 23.84 5.67 70.69
C ASN A 50 24.09 4.34 69.98
N ASN A 51 23.93 3.20 70.67
CA ASN A 51 24.01 1.89 70.03
C ASN A 51 22.71 1.58 69.24
N ALA A 52 22.68 2.01 67.97
CA ALA A 52 21.54 1.78 67.08
C ALA A 52 21.20 0.28 66.89
N VAL A 53 22.22 -0.57 66.89
CA VAL A 53 22.07 -2.01 66.62
C VAL A 53 21.37 -2.70 67.79
N ALA A 54 21.66 -2.32 69.04
CA ALA A 54 20.92 -2.81 70.20
C ALA A 54 19.42 -2.50 70.12
N PHE A 55 19.05 -1.28 69.70
CA PHE A 55 17.64 -0.91 69.49
C PHE A 55 16.98 -1.67 68.34
N LYS A 56 17.71 -1.98 67.26
CA LYS A 56 17.23 -2.82 66.16
C LYS A 56 16.81 -4.21 66.65
N TYR A 57 17.68 -4.91 67.38
CA TYR A 57 17.39 -6.26 67.88
C TYR A 57 16.31 -6.26 68.96
N LEU A 58 16.22 -5.22 69.80
CA LEU A 58 15.06 -5.03 70.69
C LEU A 58 13.76 -4.88 69.91
N GLY A 59 13.77 -4.13 68.79
CA GLY A 59 12.65 -4.02 67.88
C GLY A 59 12.24 -5.39 67.30
N HIS A 60 13.21 -6.20 66.86
CA HIS A 60 12.96 -7.56 66.37
C HIS A 60 12.35 -8.46 67.46
N TYR A 61 12.87 -8.39 68.68
CA TYR A 61 12.32 -9.11 69.83
C TYR A 61 10.87 -8.73 70.11
N TYR A 62 10.58 -7.43 70.28
CA TYR A 62 9.21 -6.98 70.55
C TYR A 62 8.24 -7.26 69.39
N SER A 63 8.73 -7.22 68.15
CA SER A 63 7.92 -7.50 66.97
C SER A 63 7.64 -8.98 66.76
N ARG A 64 8.59 -9.87 67.02
CA ARG A 64 8.50 -11.31 66.68
C ARG A 64 8.12 -12.20 67.86
N VAL A 65 8.62 -11.89 69.06
CA VAL A 65 8.45 -12.73 70.26
C VAL A 65 7.26 -12.26 71.09
N THR A 66 7.28 -10.99 71.53
CA THR A 66 6.24 -10.48 72.44
C THR A 66 5.01 -9.92 71.72
N LEU A 67 5.09 -9.73 70.39
CA LEU A 67 4.05 -9.13 69.53
C LEU A 67 3.58 -7.73 70.01
N ASP A 68 4.42 -6.98 70.73
CA ASP A 68 4.12 -5.60 71.15
C ASP A 68 4.58 -4.62 70.06
N LEU A 69 3.68 -4.38 69.11
CA LEU A 69 3.96 -3.53 67.94
C LEU A 69 4.27 -2.07 68.31
N ASN A 70 3.75 -1.57 69.44
CA ASN A 70 3.98 -0.19 69.87
C ASN A 70 5.38 0.01 70.44
N ARG A 71 5.87 -0.96 71.25
CA ARG A 71 7.26 -0.94 71.72
C ARG A 71 8.23 -1.21 70.59
N ALA A 72 7.92 -2.16 69.71
CA ALA A 72 8.73 -2.44 68.54
C ALA A 72 8.91 -1.19 67.66
N ALA A 73 7.83 -0.48 67.34
CA ALA A 73 7.89 0.76 66.55
C ALA A 73 8.77 1.83 67.21
N LYS A 74 8.69 2.02 68.53
CA LYS A 74 9.54 2.97 69.25
C LYS A 74 11.02 2.57 69.22
N CYS A 75 11.32 1.29 69.38
CA CYS A 75 12.69 0.76 69.30
C CYS A 75 13.28 0.95 67.90
N TYR A 76 12.55 0.60 66.84
CA TYR A 76 13.01 0.84 65.47
C TYR A 76 13.12 2.34 65.14
N GLN A 77 12.17 3.17 65.59
CA GLN A 77 12.26 4.63 65.38
C GLN A 77 13.51 5.22 66.03
N ARG A 78 13.89 4.73 67.22
CA ARG A 78 15.13 5.11 67.88
C ARG A 78 16.35 4.63 67.10
N ALA A 79 16.35 3.40 66.60
CA ALA A 79 17.43 2.84 65.78
C ALA A 79 17.66 3.67 64.50
N VAL A 80 16.59 3.99 63.77
CA VAL A 80 16.63 4.81 62.54
C VAL A 80 17.07 6.24 62.82
N LEU A 81 16.65 6.83 63.94
CA LEU A 81 17.05 8.19 64.31
C LEU A 81 18.57 8.29 64.57
N ILE A 82 19.17 7.24 65.14
CA ILE A 82 20.61 7.16 65.42
C ILE A 82 21.40 6.80 64.15
N ASN A 83 20.94 5.80 63.40
CA ASN A 83 21.53 5.40 62.12
C ASN A 83 20.47 5.41 61.00
N PRO A 84 20.32 6.54 60.28
CA PRO A 84 19.36 6.65 59.19
C PRO A 84 19.62 5.70 58.01
N ASN A 85 20.83 5.15 57.89
CA ASN A 85 21.21 4.26 56.79
C ASN A 85 20.78 2.80 57.00
N ASP A 86 20.28 2.44 58.18
CA ASP A 86 19.92 1.07 58.51
C ASP A 86 18.61 0.65 57.83
N SER A 87 18.73 -0.12 56.75
CA SER A 87 17.59 -0.63 55.95
C SER A 87 16.67 -1.50 56.79
N ASP A 88 17.22 -2.38 57.62
CA ASP A 88 16.45 -3.41 58.34
C ASP A 88 15.49 -2.77 59.35
N SER A 89 15.98 -1.82 60.15
CA SER A 89 15.15 -1.11 61.13
C SER A 89 14.15 -0.18 60.44
N GLY A 90 14.55 0.47 59.35
CA GLY A 90 13.70 1.36 58.56
C GLY A 90 12.52 0.63 57.92
N GLU A 91 12.81 -0.45 57.19
CA GLU A 91 11.78 -1.28 56.53
C GLU A 91 10.85 -1.94 57.56
N ALA A 92 11.40 -2.49 58.65
CA ALA A 92 10.58 -3.09 59.70
C ALA A 92 9.64 -2.06 60.36
N LEU A 93 10.07 -0.81 60.51
CA LEU A 93 9.24 0.27 61.02
C LEU A 93 8.14 0.67 60.02
N CYS A 94 8.47 0.81 58.74
CA CYS A 94 7.51 1.06 57.66
C CYS A 94 6.45 -0.04 57.60
N ASP A 95 6.85 -1.31 57.62
CA ASP A 95 5.93 -2.46 57.60
C ASP A 95 4.96 -2.45 58.79
N LEU A 96 5.40 -1.98 59.96
CA LEU A 96 4.52 -1.80 61.12
C LEU A 96 3.52 -0.67 60.91
N PHE A 97 3.91 0.43 60.27
CA PHE A 97 2.99 1.52 59.94
C PHE A 97 2.01 1.14 58.84
N ASP A 98 2.44 0.41 57.81
CA ASP A 98 1.59 -0.16 56.77
C ASP A 98 0.47 -1.02 57.39
N ARG A 99 0.82 -1.95 58.28
CA ARG A 99 -0.16 -2.79 59.00
C ARG A 99 -1.13 -2.00 59.86
N GLN A 100 -0.71 -0.84 60.37
CA GLN A 100 -1.53 0.06 61.19
C GLN A 100 -2.30 1.10 60.37
N GLY A 101 -2.07 1.19 59.05
CA GLY A 101 -2.63 2.23 58.19
C GLY A 101 -2.14 3.65 58.51
N LYS A 102 -0.94 3.81 59.11
CA LYS A 102 -0.40 5.09 59.56
C LYS A 102 0.56 5.72 58.54
N GLU A 103 0.08 5.91 57.32
CA GLU A 103 0.86 6.41 56.17
C GLU A 103 1.52 7.78 56.44
N ILE A 104 0.86 8.70 57.16
CA ILE A 104 1.42 10.04 57.46
C ILE A 104 2.69 9.94 58.32
N LEU A 105 2.70 9.04 59.30
CA LEU A 105 3.87 8.84 60.16
C LEU A 105 5.01 8.19 59.40
N GLU A 106 4.69 7.25 58.51
CA GLU A 106 5.68 6.61 57.65
C GLU A 106 6.37 7.63 56.74
N ILE A 107 5.60 8.48 56.06
CA ILE A 107 6.16 9.55 55.22
C ILE A 107 7.06 10.48 56.05
N ALA A 108 6.64 10.83 57.27
CA ALA A 108 7.44 11.68 58.14
C ALA A 108 8.78 11.04 58.52
N VAL A 109 8.77 9.75 58.87
CA VAL A 109 9.98 8.99 59.21
C VAL A 109 10.90 8.85 57.99
N CYS A 110 10.36 8.47 56.83
CA CYS A 110 11.18 8.32 55.63
C CYS A 110 11.74 9.66 55.14
N ARG A 111 10.98 10.77 55.26
CA ARG A 111 11.47 12.11 54.93
C ARG A 111 12.62 12.52 55.85
N ASP A 112 12.44 12.38 57.15
CA ASP A 112 13.47 12.68 58.15
C ASP A 112 14.76 11.85 57.91
N ALA A 113 14.62 10.56 57.61
CA ALA A 113 15.77 9.71 57.25
C ALA A 113 16.46 10.16 55.95
N SER A 114 15.67 10.52 54.92
CA SER A 114 16.19 10.98 53.62
C SER A 114 16.90 12.34 53.68
N GLU A 115 16.44 13.24 54.54
CA GLU A 115 17.07 14.56 54.76
C GLU A 115 18.37 14.43 55.56
N LYS A 116 18.42 13.50 56.52
CA LYS A 116 19.60 13.25 57.36
C LYS A 116 20.71 12.51 56.63
N SER A 117 20.40 11.65 55.66
CA SER A 117 21.41 10.93 54.89
C SER A 117 20.98 10.62 53.45
N PRO A 118 21.79 10.99 52.45
CA PRO A 118 21.54 10.61 51.06
C PRO A 118 21.76 9.10 50.80
N LYS A 119 22.33 8.36 51.76
CA LYS A 119 22.54 6.90 51.69
C LYS A 119 21.36 6.11 52.29
N ALA A 120 20.34 6.77 52.82
CA ALA A 120 19.11 6.12 53.31
C ALA A 120 18.23 5.66 52.12
N PHE A 121 18.76 4.74 51.29
CA PHE A 121 18.09 4.30 50.05
C PHE A 121 16.74 3.64 50.31
N TRP A 122 16.59 2.92 51.44
CA TRP A 122 15.33 2.32 51.87
C TRP A 122 14.23 3.38 52.07
N ALA A 123 14.59 4.55 52.61
CA ALA A 123 13.65 5.64 52.85
C ALA A 123 13.19 6.28 51.53
N PHE A 124 14.10 6.49 50.58
CA PHE A 124 13.76 6.93 49.23
C PHE A 124 12.91 5.90 48.48
N CYS A 125 13.19 4.61 48.67
CA CYS A 125 12.41 3.50 48.11
C CYS A 125 10.96 3.55 48.60
N ARG A 126 10.75 3.58 49.92
CA ARG A 126 9.42 3.67 50.55
C ARG A 126 8.69 4.97 50.18
N LEU A 127 9.37 6.12 50.23
CA LEU A 127 8.78 7.39 49.78
C LEU A 127 8.33 7.32 48.32
N GLY A 128 9.15 6.74 47.44
CA GLY A 128 8.82 6.57 46.03
C GLY A 128 7.54 5.79 45.81
N TYR A 129 7.37 4.65 46.49
CA TYR A 129 6.14 3.85 46.41
C TYR A 129 4.92 4.59 46.97
N ILE A 130 5.04 5.23 48.13
CA ILE A 130 3.94 6.01 48.72
C ILE A 130 3.55 7.19 47.81
N GLN A 131 4.53 7.89 47.24
CA GLN A 131 4.30 9.00 46.31
C GLN A 131 3.62 8.53 45.02
N LEU A 132 3.94 7.32 44.52
CA LEU A 132 3.21 6.70 43.41
C LEU A 132 1.74 6.44 43.77
N HIS A 133 1.47 5.88 44.95
CA HIS A 133 0.11 5.65 45.44
C HIS A 133 -0.66 6.97 45.60
N GLN A 134 0.00 8.03 46.08
CA GLN A 134 -0.57 9.38 46.18
C GLN A 134 -0.66 10.13 44.84
N LYS A 135 -0.23 9.52 43.72
CA LYS A 135 -0.20 10.13 42.38
C LYS A 135 0.70 11.38 42.29
N LYS A 136 1.69 11.51 43.17
CA LYS A 136 2.70 12.57 43.15
C LYS A 136 3.88 12.15 42.27
N TRP A 137 3.63 12.11 40.97
CA TRP A 137 4.54 11.49 40.00
C TRP A 137 5.93 12.15 39.94
N SER A 138 6.00 13.47 40.03
CA SER A 138 7.27 14.22 39.95
C SER A 138 8.18 13.94 41.16
N GLU A 139 7.62 13.94 42.36
CA GLU A 139 8.36 13.60 43.58
C GLU A 139 8.76 12.12 43.58
N ALA A 140 7.86 11.24 43.14
CA ALA A 140 8.12 9.80 43.03
C ALA A 140 9.34 9.52 42.13
N VAL A 141 9.46 10.19 40.98
CA VAL A 141 10.64 10.05 40.10
C VAL A 141 11.93 10.41 40.85
N GLN A 142 11.96 11.51 41.59
CA GLN A 142 13.16 11.94 42.31
C GLN A 142 13.57 10.91 43.38
N SER A 143 12.60 10.44 44.16
CA SER A 143 12.81 9.43 45.20
C SER A 143 13.26 8.10 44.61
N LEU A 144 12.59 7.59 43.57
CA LEU A 144 12.92 6.32 42.92
C LEU A 144 14.29 6.35 42.22
N GLN A 145 14.65 7.46 41.57
CA GLN A 145 15.99 7.63 40.99
C GLN A 145 17.10 7.56 42.06
N HIS A 146 16.85 8.07 43.26
CA HIS A 146 17.79 7.94 44.38
C HIS A 146 17.82 6.51 44.93
N ALA A 147 16.66 5.87 45.09
CA ALA A 147 16.55 4.48 45.56
C ALA A 147 17.34 3.50 44.66
N ILE A 148 17.25 3.66 43.34
CA ILE A 148 17.95 2.80 42.36
C ILE A 148 19.48 2.89 42.46
N ARG A 149 20.04 3.99 42.99
CA ARG A 149 21.49 4.08 43.24
C ARG A 149 21.94 3.11 44.32
N GLY A 150 21.08 2.79 45.28
CA GLY A 150 21.34 1.81 46.34
C GLY A 150 20.95 0.39 45.95
N TYR A 151 19.85 0.24 45.21
CA TYR A 151 19.30 -1.05 44.82
C TYR A 151 19.17 -1.18 43.28
N PRO A 152 20.29 -1.18 42.52
CA PRO A 152 20.25 -1.13 41.06
C PRO A 152 19.69 -2.40 40.41
N THR A 153 19.74 -3.54 41.11
CA THR A 153 19.27 -4.85 40.63
C THR A 153 17.80 -5.14 40.94
N MET A 154 17.13 -4.27 41.69
CA MET A 154 15.71 -4.47 42.04
C MET A 154 14.82 -4.07 40.87
N SER A 155 14.27 -5.07 40.17
CA SER A 155 13.38 -4.87 39.02
C SER A 155 12.13 -4.04 39.35
N ASP A 156 11.57 -4.21 40.57
CA ASP A 156 10.35 -3.52 41.00
C ASP A 156 10.53 -2.00 41.10
N LEU A 157 11.73 -1.53 41.42
CA LEU A 157 12.05 -0.10 41.45
C LEU A 157 12.11 0.49 40.04
N TRP A 158 12.66 -0.26 39.08
CA TRP A 158 12.69 0.14 37.68
C TRP A 158 11.28 0.16 37.07
N GLU A 159 10.44 -0.81 37.41
CA GLU A 159 9.02 -0.85 37.02
C GLU A 159 8.24 0.35 37.59
N ALA A 160 8.41 0.62 38.88
CA ALA A 160 7.82 1.77 39.57
C ALA A 160 8.27 3.12 38.95
N LEU A 161 9.55 3.24 38.61
CA LEU A 161 10.09 4.42 37.94
C LEU A 161 9.50 4.57 36.53
N GLY A 162 9.37 3.46 35.79
CA GLY A 162 8.71 3.43 34.49
C GLY A 162 7.28 3.95 34.55
N LEU A 163 6.52 3.50 35.54
CA LEU A 163 5.14 3.95 35.79
C LEU A 163 5.08 5.46 36.10
N ALA A 164 5.98 5.96 36.94
CA ALA A 164 6.07 7.38 37.26
C ALA A 164 6.33 8.22 35.99
N TYR A 165 7.29 7.81 35.16
CA TYR A 165 7.60 8.48 33.90
C TYR A 165 6.44 8.46 32.92
N GLN A 166 5.75 7.32 32.79
CA GLN A 166 4.60 7.17 31.91
C GLN A 166 3.48 8.13 32.30
N ARG A 167 3.18 8.26 33.60
CA ARG A 167 2.15 9.19 34.10
C ARG A 167 2.51 10.66 33.93
N LEU A 168 3.80 10.99 33.81
CA LEU A 168 4.29 12.31 33.45
C LEU A 168 4.33 12.57 31.92
N GLY A 169 3.96 11.58 31.09
CA GLY A 169 4.07 11.68 29.63
C GLY A 169 5.50 11.51 29.09
N MET A 170 6.47 11.13 29.94
CA MET A 170 7.86 10.90 29.55
C MET A 170 8.06 9.49 28.98
N PHE A 171 7.41 9.20 27.86
CA PHE A 171 7.33 7.85 27.28
C PHE A 171 8.67 7.21 26.94
N THR A 172 9.65 7.99 26.46
CA THR A 172 10.98 7.47 26.11
C THR A 172 11.79 7.06 27.34
N ALA A 173 11.64 7.78 28.45
CA ALA A 173 12.26 7.42 29.74
C ALA A 173 11.56 6.20 30.36
N ALA A 174 10.23 6.15 30.26
CA ALA A 174 9.44 5.01 30.73
C ALA A 174 9.84 3.71 30.02
N ILE A 175 9.97 3.71 28.69
CA ILE A 175 10.42 2.53 27.92
C ILE A 175 11.81 2.07 28.38
N LYS A 176 12.74 2.99 28.65
CA LYS A 176 14.08 2.63 29.14
C LYS A 176 14.03 2.01 30.53
N ALA A 177 13.21 2.56 31.43
CA ALA A 177 13.05 2.05 32.79
C ALA A 177 12.39 0.66 32.79
N TYR A 178 11.30 0.47 32.03
CA TYR A 178 10.68 -0.84 31.84
C TYR A 178 11.62 -1.83 31.15
N GLY A 179 12.40 -1.39 30.15
CA GLY A 179 13.42 -2.22 29.50
C GLY A 179 14.46 -2.75 30.49
N ARG A 180 14.95 -1.90 31.41
CA ARG A 180 15.83 -2.35 32.50
C ARG A 180 15.13 -3.31 33.47
N ALA A 181 13.85 -3.08 33.79
CA ALA A 181 13.09 -4.01 34.62
C ALA A 181 12.99 -5.41 33.98
N ILE A 182 12.73 -5.46 32.67
CA ILE A 182 12.64 -6.70 31.88
C ILE A 182 14.00 -7.40 31.77
N GLU A 183 15.09 -6.65 31.58
CA GLU A 183 16.45 -7.20 31.55
C GLU A 183 16.87 -7.83 32.89
N LEU A 184 16.38 -7.29 34.01
CA LEU A 184 16.66 -7.81 35.36
C LEU A 184 15.76 -9.00 35.70
N ASP A 185 14.50 -8.95 35.29
CA ASP A 185 13.53 -10.02 35.48
C ASP A 185 12.59 -10.11 34.27
N GLU A 186 12.83 -11.12 33.43
CA GLU A 186 12.04 -11.37 32.21
C GLU A 186 10.58 -11.74 32.52
N THR A 187 10.24 -12.09 33.77
CA THR A 187 8.89 -12.51 34.17
C THR A 187 7.95 -11.34 34.50
N LYS A 188 8.44 -10.08 34.44
CA LYS A 188 7.65 -8.87 34.72
C LYS A 188 6.62 -8.56 33.64
N ILE A 189 5.46 -9.18 33.76
CA ILE A 189 4.34 -8.99 32.82
C ILE A 189 3.86 -7.53 32.79
N PHE A 190 3.85 -6.83 33.93
CA PHE A 190 3.41 -5.43 33.98
C PHE A 190 4.33 -4.52 33.15
N ALA A 191 5.65 -4.60 33.35
CA ALA A 191 6.62 -3.87 32.53
C ALA A 191 6.50 -4.20 31.02
N LEU A 192 6.29 -5.47 30.65
CA LEU A 192 6.05 -5.87 29.25
C LEU A 192 4.77 -5.25 28.67
N VAL A 193 3.65 -5.33 29.41
CA VAL A 193 2.36 -4.79 28.97
C VAL A 193 2.38 -3.27 28.85
N GLU A 194 2.92 -2.57 29.84
CA GLU A 194 2.95 -1.11 29.82
C GLU A 194 3.93 -0.57 28.77
N SER A 195 5.10 -1.20 28.60
CA SER A 195 6.01 -0.83 27.51
C SER A 195 5.37 -1.08 26.14
N ALA A 196 4.65 -2.19 25.96
CA ALA A 196 3.90 -2.48 24.75
C ALA A 196 2.81 -1.43 24.47
N ASN A 197 2.01 -1.05 25.48
CA ASN A 197 1.01 0.01 25.40
C ASN A 197 1.65 1.35 24.96
N ILE A 198 2.81 1.70 25.51
CA ILE A 198 3.53 2.91 25.09
C ILE A 198 3.97 2.80 23.62
N PHE A 199 4.49 1.66 23.17
CA PHE A 199 4.83 1.46 21.76
C PHE A 199 3.62 1.58 20.83
N LEU A 200 2.44 1.10 21.24
CA LEU A 200 1.19 1.31 20.50
C LEU A 200 0.83 2.79 20.41
N MET A 201 0.91 3.54 21.52
CA MET A 201 0.65 4.99 21.53
C MET A 201 1.61 5.78 20.65
N LEU A 202 2.87 5.32 20.53
CA LEU A 202 3.89 5.93 19.67
C LEU A 202 3.79 5.47 18.20
N GLY A 203 2.82 4.62 17.84
CA GLY A 203 2.64 4.09 16.49
C GLY A 203 3.61 2.96 16.09
N SER A 204 4.46 2.48 17.01
CA SER A 204 5.39 1.38 16.78
C SER A 204 4.73 0.02 17.03
N TYR A 205 3.70 -0.31 16.25
CA TYR A 205 2.80 -1.44 16.55
C TYR A 205 3.52 -2.79 16.57
N ARG A 206 4.45 -3.03 15.64
CA ARG A 206 5.23 -4.28 15.59
C ARG A 206 5.95 -4.59 16.90
N LYS A 207 6.66 -3.62 17.48
CA LYS A 207 7.38 -3.80 18.75
C LYS A 207 6.42 -4.03 19.91
N GLY A 208 5.28 -3.33 19.91
CA GLY A 208 4.23 -3.55 20.91
C GLY A 208 3.68 -4.97 20.86
N VAL A 209 3.36 -5.48 19.67
CA VAL A 209 2.89 -6.85 19.45
C VAL A 209 3.93 -7.88 19.89
N GLU A 210 5.20 -7.71 19.53
CA GLU A 210 6.30 -8.59 19.95
C GLU A 210 6.40 -8.69 21.50
N LEU A 211 6.22 -7.58 22.22
CA LEU A 211 6.21 -7.56 23.69
C LEU A 211 4.96 -8.22 24.29
N PHE A 212 3.79 -8.04 23.69
CA PHE A 212 2.59 -8.77 24.11
C PHE A 212 2.73 -10.27 23.88
N GLU A 213 3.32 -10.70 22.77
CA GLU A 213 3.62 -12.12 22.51
C GLU A 213 4.59 -12.70 23.53
N GLN A 214 5.60 -11.93 23.96
CA GLN A 214 6.50 -12.32 25.06
C GLN A 214 5.74 -12.46 26.37
N ALA A 215 4.90 -11.47 26.73
CA ALA A 215 4.07 -11.54 27.93
C ALA A 215 3.09 -12.73 27.90
N LEU A 216 2.57 -13.07 26.73
CA LEU A 216 1.64 -14.19 26.55
C LEU A 216 2.33 -15.55 26.73
N LYS A 217 3.61 -15.68 26.38
CA LYS A 217 4.40 -16.89 26.66
C LYS A 217 4.56 -17.14 28.16
N ILE A 218 4.67 -16.06 28.95
CA ILE A 218 4.81 -16.13 30.41
C ILE A 218 3.45 -16.42 31.05
N SER A 219 2.40 -15.73 30.63
CA SER A 219 1.04 -15.89 31.15
C SER A 219 0.00 -15.98 30.03
N PRO A 220 -0.29 -17.21 29.52
CA PRO A 220 -1.17 -17.42 28.37
C PRO A 220 -2.63 -17.00 28.59
N GLN A 221 -3.09 -16.95 29.85
CA GLN A 221 -4.48 -16.64 30.21
C GLN A 221 -4.64 -15.22 30.79
N ASN A 222 -3.65 -14.35 30.63
CA ASN A 222 -3.75 -12.98 31.10
C ASN A 222 -4.64 -12.14 30.16
N ILE A 223 -5.79 -11.70 30.68
CA ILE A 223 -6.79 -10.91 29.94
C ILE A 223 -6.20 -9.61 29.41
N SER A 224 -5.40 -8.89 30.20
CA SER A 224 -4.78 -7.62 29.81
C SER A 224 -3.81 -7.80 28.64
N VAL A 225 -3.05 -8.89 28.63
CA VAL A 225 -2.12 -9.23 27.55
C VAL A 225 -2.88 -9.58 26.27
N LEU A 226 -3.90 -10.45 26.36
CA LEU A 226 -4.71 -10.85 25.20
C LEU A 226 -5.46 -9.65 24.59
N TYR A 227 -6.02 -8.78 25.44
CA TYR A 227 -6.66 -7.55 25.01
C TYR A 227 -5.68 -6.59 24.34
N GLY A 228 -4.51 -6.37 24.95
CA GLY A 228 -3.44 -5.54 24.39
C GLY A 228 -2.91 -6.08 23.05
N LEU A 229 -2.72 -7.39 22.93
CA LEU A 229 -2.32 -8.06 21.70
C LEU A 229 -3.36 -7.87 20.59
N ALA A 230 -4.65 -8.10 20.88
CA ALA A 230 -5.72 -7.92 19.92
C ALA A 230 -5.84 -6.46 19.45
N SER A 231 -5.72 -5.50 20.38
CA SER A 231 -5.71 -4.07 20.06
C SER A 231 -4.49 -3.64 19.24
N GLY A 232 -3.31 -4.17 19.57
CA GLY A 232 -2.07 -3.93 18.83
C GLY A 232 -2.12 -4.48 17.41
N LEU A 233 -2.59 -5.72 17.23
CA LEU A 233 -2.76 -6.35 15.92
C LEU A 233 -3.82 -5.62 15.06
N LEU A 234 -4.91 -5.16 15.66
CA LEU A 234 -5.90 -4.31 14.98
C LEU A 234 -5.27 -3.01 14.47
N SER A 235 -4.46 -2.35 15.31
CA SER A 235 -3.82 -1.07 14.96
C SER A 235 -2.76 -1.26 13.87
N TRP A 236 -1.96 -2.32 13.96
CA TRP A 236 -1.00 -2.69 12.92
C TRP A 236 -1.70 -3.04 11.61
N SER A 237 -2.83 -3.77 11.68
CA SER A 237 -3.63 -4.05 10.49
C SER A 237 -4.17 -2.78 9.84
N LYS A 238 -4.61 -1.77 10.60
CA LYS A 238 -5.08 -0.49 10.05
C LYS A 238 -3.96 0.24 9.31
N GLU A 239 -2.72 0.19 9.83
CA GLU A 239 -1.55 0.71 9.12
C GLU A 239 -1.29 -0.05 7.81
N CYS A 240 -1.36 -1.39 7.83
CA CYS A 240 -1.22 -2.20 6.61
C CYS A 240 -2.32 -1.89 5.57
N ILE A 241 -3.55 -1.63 6.02
CA ILE A 241 -4.66 -1.21 5.15
C ILE A 241 -4.34 0.12 4.48
N ASN A 242 -3.83 1.11 5.23
CA ASN A 242 -3.45 2.41 4.67
C ASN A 242 -2.30 2.29 3.65
N LEU A 243 -1.39 1.33 3.84
CA LEU A 243 -0.33 1.01 2.87
C LEU A 243 -0.83 0.18 1.67
N GLY A 244 -2.08 -0.29 1.67
CA GLY A 244 -2.67 -1.14 0.64
C GLY A 244 -2.22 -2.61 0.69
N ALA A 245 -1.64 -3.06 1.80
CA ALA A 245 -1.19 -4.44 2.03
C ALA A 245 -2.32 -5.32 2.62
N PHE A 246 -3.43 -5.44 1.89
CA PHE A 246 -4.67 -6.08 2.37
C PHE A 246 -4.50 -7.55 2.77
N GLY A 247 -3.66 -8.31 2.07
CA GLY A 247 -3.39 -9.72 2.40
C GLY A 247 -2.78 -9.89 3.80
N TRP A 248 -1.77 -9.07 4.11
CA TRP A 248 -1.14 -9.06 5.44
C TRP A 248 -2.07 -8.50 6.51
N ALA A 249 -2.85 -7.45 6.18
CA ALA A 249 -3.86 -6.92 7.08
C ALA A 249 -4.89 -8.00 7.47
N ALA A 250 -5.38 -8.77 6.50
CA ALA A 250 -6.32 -9.87 6.75
C ALA A 250 -5.72 -10.96 7.65
N SER A 251 -4.44 -11.33 7.47
CA SER A 251 -3.79 -12.30 8.38
C SER A 251 -3.63 -11.76 9.80
N LEU A 252 -3.25 -10.48 9.96
CA LEU A 252 -3.13 -9.86 11.28
C LEU A 252 -4.48 -9.78 12.00
N LEU A 253 -5.56 -9.48 11.28
CA LEU A 253 -6.92 -9.45 11.82
C LEU A 253 -7.41 -10.84 12.22
N GLU A 254 -7.01 -11.88 11.51
CA GLU A 254 -7.35 -13.26 11.85
C GLU A 254 -6.67 -13.70 13.16
N ASP A 255 -5.42 -13.25 13.40
CA ASP A 255 -4.73 -13.48 14.66
C ASP A 255 -5.30 -12.59 15.79
N ALA A 256 -5.65 -11.34 15.49
CA ALA A 256 -6.33 -10.44 16.42
C ALA A 256 -7.68 -11.03 16.87
N ARG A 257 -8.43 -11.62 15.92
CA ARG A 257 -9.71 -12.28 16.17
C ARG A 257 -9.55 -13.44 17.15
N LYS A 258 -8.52 -14.28 16.98
CA LYS A 258 -8.23 -15.40 17.90
C LYS A 258 -7.93 -14.89 19.31
N ALA A 259 -7.06 -13.88 19.44
CA ALA A 259 -6.72 -13.28 20.72
C ALA A 259 -7.92 -12.63 21.41
N ALA A 260 -8.72 -11.86 20.67
CA ALA A 260 -9.95 -11.24 21.18
C ALA A 260 -10.98 -12.30 21.62
N LYS A 261 -11.17 -13.37 20.84
CA LYS A 261 -12.07 -14.46 21.22
C LYS A 261 -11.62 -15.16 22.50
N ALA A 262 -10.33 -15.48 22.62
CA ALA A 262 -9.77 -16.05 23.85
C ALA A 262 -10.00 -15.14 25.07
N SER A 263 -9.82 -13.82 24.91
CA SER A 263 -10.11 -12.86 25.98
C SER A 263 -11.60 -12.80 26.36
N SER A 264 -12.51 -12.95 25.38
CA SER A 264 -13.95 -12.95 25.62
C SER A 264 -14.45 -14.19 26.35
N GLU A 265 -13.79 -15.34 26.14
CA GLU A 265 -14.07 -16.60 26.83
C GLU A 265 -13.63 -16.54 28.30
N LEU A 266 -12.47 -15.93 28.57
CA LEU A 266 -11.98 -15.72 29.94
C LEU A 266 -12.80 -14.70 30.71
N ALA A 267 -13.31 -13.66 30.03
CA ALA A 267 -13.95 -12.53 30.70
C ALA A 267 -15.18 -12.00 29.96
N SER A 268 -16.21 -12.84 29.94
CA SER A 268 -17.45 -12.60 29.21
C SER A 268 -18.29 -11.39 29.69
N SER A 269 -17.98 -10.84 30.87
CA SER A 269 -18.69 -9.71 31.49
C SER A 269 -18.18 -8.33 31.05
N MET A 270 -17.01 -8.22 30.41
CA MET A 270 -16.46 -6.92 30.03
C MET A 270 -16.91 -6.47 28.64
N SER A 271 -17.64 -5.35 28.59
CA SER A 271 -18.14 -4.75 27.35
C SER A 271 -17.02 -4.35 26.37
N CYS A 272 -15.90 -3.81 26.87
CA CYS A 272 -14.78 -3.38 26.03
C CYS A 272 -14.16 -4.50 25.19
N ILE A 273 -14.13 -5.74 25.70
CA ILE A 273 -13.61 -6.90 24.96
C ILE A 273 -14.52 -7.23 23.78
N TRP A 274 -15.83 -7.24 24.00
CA TRP A 274 -16.81 -7.48 22.96
C TRP A 274 -16.83 -6.37 21.91
N LYS A 275 -16.65 -5.11 22.35
CA LYS A 275 -16.46 -3.98 21.44
C LYS A 275 -15.22 -4.17 20.56
N LEU A 276 -14.07 -4.48 21.16
CA LEU A 276 -12.82 -4.72 20.42
C LEU A 276 -12.95 -5.89 19.43
N HIS A 277 -13.57 -7.00 19.84
CA HIS A 277 -13.86 -8.12 18.93
C HIS A 277 -14.76 -7.67 17.78
N GLY A 278 -15.77 -6.83 18.03
CA GLY A 278 -16.59 -6.19 17.01
C GLY A 278 -15.76 -5.34 16.03
N ASP A 279 -14.87 -4.49 16.54
CA ASP A 279 -14.01 -3.61 15.73
C ASP A 279 -13.09 -4.40 14.80
N ILE A 280 -12.51 -5.51 15.31
CA ILE A 280 -11.68 -6.42 14.52
C ILE A 280 -12.49 -7.07 13.40
N GLN A 281 -13.68 -7.60 13.72
CA GLN A 281 -14.55 -8.25 12.75
C GLN A 281 -15.08 -7.30 11.69
N LEU A 282 -15.46 -6.08 12.07
CA LEU A 282 -15.89 -5.03 11.14
C LEU A 282 -14.74 -4.63 10.22
N THR A 283 -13.54 -4.45 10.77
CA THR A 283 -12.34 -4.15 9.97
C THR A 283 -12.01 -5.31 9.03
N TYR A 284 -12.15 -6.55 9.47
CA TYR A 284 -11.93 -7.75 8.66
C TYR A 284 -12.94 -7.86 7.52
N ALA A 285 -14.24 -7.72 7.81
CA ALA A 285 -15.31 -7.70 6.80
C ALA A 285 -15.08 -6.62 5.74
N ARG A 286 -14.63 -5.44 6.18
CA ARG A 286 -14.31 -4.35 5.27
C ARG A 286 -13.04 -4.60 4.48
N CYS A 287 -12.00 -5.20 5.04
CA CYS A 287 -10.64 -5.31 4.47
C CYS A 287 -10.39 -6.56 3.60
N PHE A 288 -11.10 -7.65 3.85
CA PHE A 288 -10.80 -8.98 3.30
C PHE A 288 -10.60 -8.97 1.77
N PRO A 289 -9.38 -9.25 1.27
CA PRO A 289 -9.08 -9.20 -0.15
C PRO A 289 -9.62 -10.43 -0.88
N TRP A 290 -10.11 -10.23 -2.09
CA TRP A 290 -10.40 -11.32 -3.00
C TRP A 290 -9.10 -11.91 -3.55
N SER A 291 -8.86 -13.18 -3.25
CA SER A 291 -7.67 -13.93 -3.64
C SER A 291 -7.85 -14.74 -4.93
N GLY A 292 -8.82 -14.38 -5.77
CA GLY A 292 -9.23 -15.19 -6.92
C GLY A 292 -8.21 -15.28 -8.05
N GLY A 293 -7.33 -16.28 -7.93
CA GLY A 293 -6.91 -17.17 -9.02
C GLY A 293 -6.07 -16.57 -10.14
N THR A 294 -4.84 -16.18 -9.84
CA THR A 294 -3.76 -16.01 -10.83
C THR A 294 -3.00 -17.32 -11.13
N GLU A 295 -3.42 -18.45 -10.56
CA GLU A 295 -2.81 -19.76 -10.82
C GLU A 295 -3.59 -20.55 -11.88
N ASN A 296 -3.10 -20.49 -13.12
CA ASN A 296 -3.09 -21.49 -14.21
C ASN A 296 -4.34 -22.35 -14.53
N SER A 297 -5.49 -22.18 -13.86
CA SER A 297 -6.71 -22.92 -14.13
C SER A 297 -7.60 -22.15 -15.11
N GLU A 298 -8.23 -22.88 -16.02
CA GLU A 298 -9.07 -22.30 -17.06
C GLU A 298 -10.32 -21.68 -16.41
N PHE A 299 -10.30 -20.37 -16.22
CA PHE A 299 -11.35 -19.65 -15.50
C PHE A 299 -12.68 -19.69 -16.27
N THR A 300 -13.67 -20.39 -15.71
CA THR A 300 -15.03 -20.45 -16.25
C THR A 300 -15.95 -19.45 -15.54
N LEU A 301 -17.09 -19.12 -16.16
CA LEU A 301 -18.11 -18.27 -15.53
C LEU A 301 -18.52 -18.80 -14.14
N LYS A 302 -18.66 -20.12 -14.04
CA LYS A 302 -19.09 -20.80 -12.82
C LYS A 302 -18.03 -20.73 -11.71
N THR A 303 -16.77 -20.96 -12.04
CA THR A 303 -15.67 -20.82 -11.05
C THR A 303 -15.53 -19.38 -10.55
N PHE A 304 -15.79 -18.39 -11.42
CA PHE A 304 -15.81 -16.99 -11.00
C PHE A 304 -16.97 -16.68 -10.06
N SER A 305 -18.20 -17.07 -10.41
CA SER A 305 -19.36 -16.85 -9.55
C SER A 305 -19.18 -17.52 -8.19
N ASP A 306 -18.69 -18.76 -8.16
CA ASP A 306 -18.44 -19.50 -6.92
C ASP A 306 -17.36 -18.80 -6.07
N SER A 307 -16.31 -18.25 -6.70
CA SER A 307 -15.27 -17.50 -5.99
C SER A 307 -15.79 -16.20 -5.37
N ILE A 308 -16.63 -15.44 -6.09
CA ILE A 308 -17.23 -14.21 -5.56
C ILE A 308 -18.19 -14.52 -4.42
N LEU A 309 -19.03 -15.55 -4.57
CA LEU A 309 -19.95 -15.99 -3.52
C LEU A 309 -19.18 -16.40 -2.26
N SER A 310 -18.06 -17.11 -2.41
CA SER A 310 -17.20 -17.47 -1.26
C SER A 310 -16.63 -16.25 -0.55
N TRP A 311 -16.10 -15.28 -1.30
CA TRP A 311 -15.55 -14.03 -0.76
C TRP A 311 -16.63 -13.21 -0.06
N ARG A 312 -17.78 -13.03 -0.70
CA ARG A 312 -18.93 -12.30 -0.13
C ARG A 312 -19.46 -12.98 1.12
N SER A 313 -19.53 -14.31 1.13
CA SER A 313 -19.94 -15.10 2.31
C SER A 313 -18.99 -14.88 3.50
N ILE A 314 -17.68 -14.84 3.27
CA ILE A 314 -16.69 -14.54 4.31
C ILE A 314 -16.92 -13.12 4.86
N CYS A 315 -16.98 -12.11 4.00
CA CYS A 315 -17.22 -10.72 4.42
C CYS A 315 -18.54 -10.58 5.19
N TYR A 316 -19.61 -11.21 4.70
CA TYR A 316 -20.93 -11.20 5.34
C TYR A 316 -20.92 -11.88 6.71
N SER A 317 -20.28 -13.05 6.83
CA SER A 317 -20.16 -13.77 8.11
C SER A 317 -19.39 -12.97 9.17
N ALA A 318 -18.34 -12.27 8.75
CA ALA A 318 -17.57 -11.38 9.61
C ALA A 318 -18.40 -10.16 10.06
N ALA A 319 -19.17 -9.54 9.14
CA ALA A 319 -20.05 -8.44 9.47
C ALA A 319 -21.17 -8.85 10.46
N LEU A 320 -21.75 -10.05 10.30
CA LEU A 320 -22.70 -10.61 11.26
C LEU A 320 -22.05 -10.88 12.63
N SER A 321 -20.83 -11.41 12.64
CA SER A 321 -20.06 -11.61 13.88
C SER A 321 -19.76 -10.29 14.58
N ALA A 322 -19.46 -9.23 13.83
CA ALA A 322 -19.24 -7.88 14.37
C ALA A 322 -20.52 -7.36 15.05
N LYS A 323 -21.65 -7.43 14.34
CA LYS A 323 -22.97 -7.04 14.84
C LYS A 323 -23.33 -7.76 16.14
N ALA A 324 -23.17 -9.09 16.19
CA ALA A 324 -23.45 -9.88 17.40
C ALA A 324 -22.54 -9.48 18.58
N SER A 325 -21.28 -9.16 18.31
CA SER A 325 -20.31 -8.74 19.33
C SER A 325 -20.68 -7.37 19.91
N TYR A 326 -21.03 -6.40 19.06
CA TYR A 326 -21.48 -5.09 19.53
C TYR A 326 -22.82 -5.18 20.28
N GLN A 327 -23.75 -6.04 19.85
CA GLN A 327 -24.99 -6.28 20.60
C GLN A 327 -24.71 -6.83 22.00
N ARG A 328 -23.73 -7.73 22.13
CA ARG A 328 -23.28 -8.21 23.44
C ARG A 328 -22.63 -7.11 24.27
N ALA A 329 -21.78 -6.28 23.65
CA ALA A 329 -21.17 -5.12 24.31
C ALA A 329 -22.23 -4.13 24.82
N LEU A 330 -23.25 -3.87 24.01
CA LEU A 330 -24.36 -2.97 24.35
C LEU A 330 -25.21 -3.53 25.50
N HIS A 331 -25.51 -4.84 25.49
CA HIS A 331 -26.23 -5.48 26.60
C HIS A 331 -25.46 -5.36 27.93
N LEU A 332 -24.14 -5.40 27.89
CA LEU A 332 -23.29 -5.26 29.09
C LEU A 332 -23.14 -3.80 29.54
N ALA A 333 -23.18 -2.84 28.62
CA ALA A 333 -23.01 -1.41 28.90
C ALA A 333 -23.97 -0.55 28.04
N PRO A 334 -25.28 -0.51 28.37
CA PRO A 334 -26.28 0.19 27.57
C PRO A 334 -26.14 1.71 27.57
N TRP A 335 -25.34 2.27 28.48
CA TRP A 335 -25.06 3.71 28.54
C TRP A 335 -23.93 4.16 27.59
N GLN A 336 -23.24 3.25 26.90
CA GLN A 336 -22.17 3.59 25.96
C GLN A 336 -22.73 3.97 24.59
N ALA A 337 -22.81 5.27 24.31
CA ALA A 337 -23.40 5.81 23.08
C ALA A 337 -22.67 5.36 21.80
N ASN A 338 -21.33 5.26 21.84
CA ASN A 338 -20.53 4.82 20.69
C ASN A 338 -20.85 3.39 20.19
N VAL A 339 -21.26 2.47 21.07
CA VAL A 339 -21.64 1.11 20.65
C VAL A 339 -22.90 1.14 19.78
N TYR A 340 -23.81 2.09 20.00
CA TYR A 340 -24.98 2.25 19.13
C TYR A 340 -24.58 2.67 17.72
N THR A 341 -23.64 3.60 17.56
CA THR A 341 -23.14 3.99 16.24
C THR A 341 -22.40 2.85 15.55
N ASP A 342 -21.63 2.06 16.29
CA ASP A 342 -20.93 0.87 15.74
C ASP A 342 -21.93 -0.19 15.24
N ILE A 343 -23.04 -0.39 15.97
CA ILE A 343 -24.15 -1.26 15.53
C ILE A 343 -24.82 -0.70 14.26
N ALA A 344 -25.01 0.62 14.18
CA ALA A 344 -25.60 1.24 12.98
C ALA A 344 -24.73 0.97 11.74
N ILE A 345 -23.43 1.23 11.85
CA ILE A 345 -22.44 1.05 10.79
C ILE A 345 -22.35 -0.43 10.36
N THR A 346 -22.36 -1.36 11.31
CA THR A 346 -22.36 -2.79 10.98
C THR A 346 -23.66 -3.24 10.34
N CYS A 347 -24.81 -2.72 10.77
CA CYS A 347 -26.10 -3.05 10.16
C CYS A 347 -26.18 -2.58 8.71
N ASP A 348 -25.69 -1.37 8.41
CA ASP A 348 -25.58 -0.82 7.05
C ASP A 348 -24.68 -1.69 6.16
N LEU A 349 -23.51 -2.10 6.67
CA LEU A 349 -22.62 -3.02 5.95
C LEU A 349 -23.29 -4.38 5.69
N VAL A 350 -23.98 -4.97 6.67
CA VAL A 350 -24.71 -6.24 6.50
C VAL A 350 -25.78 -6.10 5.42
N SER A 351 -26.53 -4.99 5.36
CA SER A 351 -27.50 -4.75 4.31
C SER A 351 -26.88 -4.59 2.92
N SER A 352 -25.73 -3.93 2.81
CA SER A 352 -25.01 -3.79 1.52
C SER A 352 -24.50 -5.14 0.99
N LEU A 353 -24.24 -6.10 1.89
CA LEU A 353 -23.72 -7.42 1.55
C LEU A 353 -24.83 -8.48 1.38
N SER A 354 -26.07 -8.25 1.81
CA SER A 354 -27.20 -9.16 1.59
C SER A 354 -27.86 -8.92 0.23
N ASP A 355 -28.19 -9.99 -0.50
CA ASP A 355 -28.99 -9.91 -1.74
C ASP A 355 -30.50 -9.79 -1.49
N ASP A 356 -30.94 -9.95 -0.24
CA ASP A 356 -32.35 -10.03 0.11
C ASP A 356 -33.04 -8.66 0.01
N SER A 357 -33.88 -8.53 -1.02
CA SER A 357 -34.81 -7.44 -1.26
C SER A 357 -35.99 -7.41 -0.27
N ASP A 358 -35.81 -7.83 0.99
CA ASP A 358 -36.82 -7.69 2.03
C ASP A 358 -36.78 -6.26 2.60
N THR A 359 -37.19 -5.33 1.73
CA THR A 359 -37.11 -3.88 1.82
C THR A 359 -38.15 -3.23 2.76
N SER A 360 -38.76 -3.97 3.69
CA SER A 360 -39.85 -3.40 4.52
C SER A 360 -39.52 -3.10 5.98
N SER A 361 -38.38 -3.55 6.54
CA SER A 361 -38.08 -3.29 7.97
C SER A 361 -36.64 -2.98 8.38
N SER A 362 -35.61 -3.34 7.59
CA SER A 362 -34.21 -3.15 8.02
C SER A 362 -33.71 -1.70 7.88
N TRP A 363 -34.24 -0.93 6.91
CA TRP A 363 -33.84 0.44 6.56
C TRP A 363 -34.23 1.51 7.59
N LYS A 364 -34.62 1.11 8.80
CA LYS A 364 -34.82 2.03 9.94
C LYS A 364 -33.91 1.70 11.12
N LEU A 365 -33.20 0.56 11.10
CA LEU A 365 -32.41 0.14 12.24
C LEU A 365 -31.14 0.99 12.40
N PRO A 366 -30.31 1.22 11.35
CA PRO A 366 -29.13 2.08 11.49
C PRO A 366 -29.48 3.48 11.99
N GLU A 367 -30.45 4.14 11.36
CA GLU A 367 -30.94 5.46 11.78
C GLU A 367 -31.41 5.47 13.24
N LYS A 368 -32.23 4.50 13.67
CA LYS A 368 -32.69 4.38 15.06
C LYS A 368 -31.56 4.17 16.05
N MET A 369 -30.54 3.37 15.70
CA MET A 369 -29.39 3.14 16.57
C MET A 369 -28.61 4.44 16.76
N VAL A 370 -28.34 5.20 15.68
CA VAL A 370 -27.67 6.51 15.79
C VAL A 370 -28.50 7.50 16.60
N LEU A 371 -29.82 7.55 16.41
CA LEU A 371 -30.70 8.36 17.26
C LEU A 371 -30.61 7.94 18.74
N GLY A 372 -30.48 6.65 19.02
CA GLY A 372 -30.20 6.13 20.37
C GLY A 372 -28.89 6.67 20.96
N ALA A 373 -27.82 6.73 20.16
CA ALA A 373 -26.56 7.36 20.56
C ALA A 373 -26.76 8.84 20.91
N LEU A 374 -27.47 9.59 20.07
CA LEU A 374 -27.77 11.01 20.27
C LEU A 374 -28.67 11.28 21.48
N LEU A 375 -29.55 10.35 21.85
CA LEU A 375 -30.35 10.45 23.07
C LEU A 375 -29.49 10.36 24.34
N LEU A 376 -28.37 9.61 24.28
CA LEU A 376 -27.42 9.50 25.38
C LEU A 376 -26.43 10.67 25.40
N GLU A 377 -25.91 11.05 24.23
CA GLU A 377 -24.90 12.10 24.05
C GLU A 377 -25.30 13.04 22.90
N CYS A 378 -26.17 14.02 23.17
CA CYS A 378 -26.71 14.90 22.15
C CYS A 378 -25.74 15.99 21.65
N GLU A 379 -24.70 16.28 22.44
CA GLU A 379 -23.69 17.31 22.14
C GLU A 379 -22.53 16.75 21.29
N ASN A 380 -22.49 15.44 21.04
CA ASN A 380 -21.41 14.82 20.28
C ASN A 380 -21.61 15.05 18.76
N SER A 381 -20.75 15.87 18.17
CA SER A 381 -20.81 16.25 16.75
C SER A 381 -20.61 15.06 15.80
N GLU A 382 -19.83 14.05 16.18
CA GLU A 382 -19.58 12.85 15.36
C GLU A 382 -20.84 12.01 15.18
N PHE A 383 -21.71 11.93 16.20
CA PHE A 383 -22.96 11.19 16.12
C PHE A 383 -23.98 11.88 15.20
N TRP A 384 -23.96 13.21 15.14
CA TRP A 384 -24.73 13.96 14.16
C TRP A 384 -24.24 13.71 12.72
N VAL A 385 -22.92 13.60 12.52
CA VAL A 385 -22.36 13.20 11.21
C VAL A 385 -22.77 11.76 10.85
N ALA A 386 -22.70 10.84 11.81
CA ALA A 386 -23.16 9.46 11.60
C ALA A 386 -24.64 9.41 11.18
N LEU A 387 -25.49 10.23 11.79
CA LEU A 387 -26.91 10.34 11.41
C LEU A 387 -27.05 10.89 9.99
N GLY A 388 -26.25 11.90 9.66
CA GLY A 388 -26.18 12.49 8.32
C GLY A 388 -25.78 11.50 7.22
N CYS A 389 -24.95 10.52 7.56
CA CYS A 389 -24.51 9.48 6.64
C CYS A 389 -25.54 8.34 6.50
N MET A 390 -26.21 7.98 7.60
CA MET A 390 -27.05 6.77 7.70
C MET A 390 -28.55 7.01 7.44
N SER A 391 -29.04 8.25 7.45
CA SER A 391 -30.46 8.52 7.20
C SER A 391 -30.79 8.47 5.70
N ASP A 392 -31.94 7.94 5.30
CA ASP A 392 -32.35 7.94 3.88
C ASP A 392 -32.92 9.30 3.43
N ASN A 393 -33.44 10.09 4.37
CA ASN A 393 -34.09 11.36 4.07
C ASN A 393 -33.07 12.48 3.87
N SER A 394 -32.95 13.01 2.65
CA SER A 394 -32.01 14.08 2.30
C SER A 394 -32.12 15.33 3.19
N ALA A 395 -33.32 15.70 3.62
CA ALA A 395 -33.53 16.84 4.52
C ALA A 395 -32.97 16.56 5.92
N LEU A 396 -33.16 15.33 6.42
CA LEU A 396 -32.59 14.91 7.69
C LEU A 396 -31.06 14.80 7.61
N LYS A 397 -30.52 14.28 6.50
CA LYS A 397 -29.07 14.23 6.24
C LYS A 397 -28.46 15.62 6.40
N LEU A 398 -29.00 16.59 5.66
CA LEU A 398 -28.51 17.95 5.66
C LEU A 398 -28.69 18.63 7.02
N HIS A 399 -29.85 18.45 7.67
CA HIS A 399 -30.07 18.97 9.02
C HIS A 399 -29.04 18.44 10.02
N ALA A 400 -28.80 17.13 10.02
CA ALA A 400 -27.86 16.49 10.94
C ALA A 400 -26.42 17.02 10.74
N LEU A 401 -25.97 17.14 9.49
CA LEU A 401 -24.64 17.71 9.18
C LEU A 401 -24.52 19.19 9.57
N ILE A 402 -25.57 19.98 9.32
CA ILE A 402 -25.61 21.38 9.75
C ILE A 402 -25.58 21.48 11.28
N ARG A 403 -26.28 20.59 12.01
CA ARG A 403 -26.22 20.54 13.47
C ARG A 403 -24.85 20.13 13.97
N ALA A 404 -24.19 19.18 13.33
CA ALA A 404 -22.81 18.81 13.65
C ALA A 404 -21.87 20.02 13.53
N LEU A 405 -22.00 20.81 12.45
CA LEU A 405 -21.19 22.01 12.23
C LEU A 405 -21.52 23.17 13.17
N HIS A 406 -22.76 23.27 13.66
CA HIS A 406 -23.10 24.23 14.71
C HIS A 406 -22.43 23.89 16.05
N LEU A 407 -22.20 22.60 16.33
CA LEU A 407 -21.49 22.14 17.53
C LEU A 407 -19.98 22.29 17.36
N ASP A 408 -19.46 21.91 16.19
CA ASP A 408 -18.05 22.03 15.85
C ASP A 408 -17.86 22.45 14.37
N VAL A 409 -17.51 23.72 14.18
CA VAL A 409 -17.26 24.31 12.85
C VAL A 409 -16.02 23.72 12.19
N SER A 410 -15.09 23.18 12.99
CA SER A 410 -13.84 22.56 12.54
C SER A 410 -13.98 21.09 12.16
N LEU A 411 -15.20 20.56 12.08
CA LEU A 411 -15.45 19.18 11.69
C LEU A 411 -15.37 19.01 10.17
N ALA A 412 -14.16 18.77 9.64
CA ALA A 412 -13.90 18.59 8.21
C ALA A 412 -14.75 17.49 7.56
N VAL A 413 -15.04 16.40 8.29
CA VAL A 413 -15.85 15.27 7.81
C VAL A 413 -17.28 15.71 7.50
N ALA A 414 -17.87 16.60 8.31
CA ALA A 414 -19.22 17.11 8.07
C ALA A 414 -19.28 17.96 6.79
N TRP A 415 -18.27 18.83 6.57
CA TRP A 415 -18.13 19.59 5.32
C TRP A 415 -17.98 18.69 4.10
N ALA A 416 -17.18 17.62 4.21
CA ALA A 416 -16.98 16.66 3.12
C ALA A 416 -18.29 15.96 2.71
N PHE A 417 -19.08 15.47 3.69
CA PHE A 417 -20.36 14.84 3.41
C PHE A 417 -21.42 15.84 2.92
N MET A 418 -21.42 17.09 3.38
CA MET A 418 -22.27 18.12 2.78
C MET A 418 -21.90 18.36 1.31
N GLY A 419 -20.61 18.42 0.98
CA GLY A 419 -20.15 18.53 -0.40
C GLY A 419 -20.62 17.37 -1.28
N GLN A 420 -20.64 16.15 -0.74
CA GLN A 420 -21.20 14.98 -1.42
C GLN A 420 -22.71 15.11 -1.68
N ILE A 421 -23.49 15.57 -0.70
CA ILE A 421 -24.94 15.78 -0.87
C ILE A 421 -25.21 16.86 -1.93
N PHE A 422 -24.49 18.00 -1.88
CA PHE A 422 -24.64 19.05 -2.88
C PHE A 422 -24.26 18.56 -4.29
N ARG A 423 -23.30 17.64 -4.41
CA ARG A 423 -22.98 16.99 -5.67
C ARG A 423 -24.13 16.11 -6.15
N GLU A 424 -24.74 15.32 -5.27
CA GLU A 424 -25.90 14.47 -5.61
C GLU A 424 -27.13 15.30 -6.03
N SER A 425 -27.26 16.53 -5.52
CA SER A 425 -28.29 17.50 -5.92
C SER A 425 -27.90 18.39 -7.11
N ASP A 426 -26.77 18.12 -7.77
CA ASP A 426 -26.21 18.89 -8.90
C ASP A 426 -25.89 20.38 -8.59
N GLU A 427 -25.72 20.72 -7.32
CA GLU A 427 -25.36 22.07 -6.83
C GLU A 427 -23.83 22.25 -6.73
N MET A 428 -23.16 22.20 -7.89
CA MET A 428 -21.69 22.11 -7.97
C MET A 428 -20.92 23.25 -7.29
N LYS A 429 -21.47 24.47 -7.27
CA LYS A 429 -20.82 25.62 -6.62
C LYS A 429 -20.70 25.42 -5.10
N PHE A 430 -21.77 24.96 -4.46
CA PHE A 430 -21.78 24.67 -3.03
C PHE A 430 -20.96 23.42 -2.71
N ALA A 431 -21.00 22.41 -3.58
CA ALA A 431 -20.15 21.23 -3.45
C ALA A 431 -18.66 21.60 -3.41
N LYS A 432 -18.20 22.43 -4.36
CA LYS A 432 -16.81 22.90 -4.43
C LYS A 432 -16.41 23.68 -3.17
N GLN A 433 -17.24 24.62 -2.73
CA GLN A 433 -16.99 25.39 -1.50
C GLN A 433 -16.89 24.49 -0.27
N ALA A 434 -17.79 23.52 -0.12
CA ALA A 434 -17.79 22.59 1.00
C ALA A 434 -16.52 21.71 1.00
N PHE A 435 -16.10 21.21 -0.16
CA PHE A 435 -14.85 20.45 -0.28
C PHE A 435 -13.60 21.30 -0.01
N ASP A 436 -13.57 22.56 -0.48
CA ASP A 436 -12.46 23.48 -0.21
C ASP A 436 -12.36 23.81 1.29
N CYS A 437 -13.50 24.03 1.96
CA CYS A 437 -13.55 24.19 3.42
C CYS A 437 -13.02 22.94 4.13
N ALA A 438 -13.49 21.75 3.76
CA ALA A 438 -13.03 20.49 4.35
C ALA A 438 -11.50 20.32 4.20
N ARG A 439 -10.95 20.57 3.01
CA ARG A 439 -9.50 20.49 2.72
C ARG A 439 -8.68 21.51 3.48
N SER A 440 -9.23 22.70 3.70
CA SER A 440 -8.57 23.78 4.44
C SER A 440 -8.42 23.43 5.94
N ILE A 441 -9.38 22.68 6.47
CA ILE A 441 -9.43 22.28 7.87
C ILE A 441 -8.59 21.01 8.08
N ASP A 442 -8.84 19.97 7.28
CA ASP A 442 -8.11 18.71 7.34
C ASP A 442 -7.74 18.19 5.94
N PRO A 443 -6.49 18.40 5.49
CA PRO A 443 -6.04 17.90 4.20
C PRO A 443 -5.80 16.38 4.19
N THR A 444 -5.87 15.70 5.35
CA THR A 444 -5.70 14.24 5.47
C THR A 444 -6.98 13.45 5.20
N LEU A 445 -8.11 14.13 4.96
CA LEU A 445 -9.36 13.47 4.60
C LEU A 445 -9.43 13.19 3.09
N ALA A 446 -9.63 11.93 2.68
CA ALA A 446 -9.62 11.55 1.27
C ALA A 446 -10.84 12.03 0.46
N LEU A 447 -12.03 12.04 1.07
CA LEU A 447 -13.29 12.31 0.38
C LEU A 447 -13.34 13.69 -0.32
N PRO A 448 -12.91 14.81 0.30
CA PRO A 448 -12.85 16.11 -0.38
C PRO A 448 -11.97 16.11 -1.62
N TRP A 449 -10.81 15.45 -1.57
CA TRP A 449 -9.91 15.34 -2.72
C TRP A 449 -10.54 14.55 -3.87
N ALA A 450 -11.26 13.47 -3.57
CA ALA A 450 -11.97 12.69 -4.58
C ALA A 450 -13.17 13.48 -5.16
N GLY A 451 -13.94 14.17 -4.31
CA GLY A 451 -15.08 14.98 -4.72
C GLY A 451 -14.70 16.13 -5.64
N SER A 452 -13.59 16.83 -5.36
CA SER A 452 -13.08 17.89 -6.22
C SER A 452 -12.60 17.37 -7.58
N ALA A 453 -12.03 16.16 -7.65
CA ALA A 453 -11.51 15.60 -8.91
C ALA A 453 -12.61 15.48 -9.99
N ASP A 454 -13.80 15.00 -9.61
CA ASP A 454 -14.94 14.89 -10.53
C ASP A 454 -15.46 16.28 -10.95
N THR A 455 -15.45 17.27 -10.05
CA THR A 455 -15.82 18.66 -10.40
C THR A 455 -14.87 19.23 -11.46
N TYR A 456 -13.56 19.02 -11.32
CA TYR A 456 -12.54 19.48 -12.27
C TYR A 456 -12.57 18.71 -13.60
N ALA A 457 -12.85 17.40 -13.58
CA ALA A 457 -12.96 16.59 -14.79
C ALA A 457 -14.05 17.12 -15.75
N ARG A 458 -15.13 17.69 -15.22
CA ARG A 458 -16.20 18.33 -16.01
C ARG A 458 -15.87 19.76 -16.45
N GLU A 459 -15.04 20.47 -15.70
CA GLU A 459 -14.61 21.86 -15.99
C GLU A 459 -13.42 21.95 -16.97
N SER A 460 -12.96 20.82 -17.55
CA SER A 460 -11.86 20.69 -18.51
C SER A 460 -10.43 20.88 -17.98
N THR A 461 -10.23 20.99 -16.66
CA THR A 461 -8.90 20.97 -16.02
C THR A 461 -8.49 19.53 -15.64
N SER A 462 -8.12 18.72 -16.65
CA SER A 462 -7.79 17.30 -16.46
C SER A 462 -6.66 17.03 -15.46
N ASP A 463 -5.70 17.96 -15.37
CA ASP A 463 -4.48 17.76 -14.58
C ASP A 463 -4.71 17.99 -13.09
N GLU A 464 -5.52 18.99 -12.73
CA GLU A 464 -5.96 19.22 -11.34
C GLU A 464 -6.85 18.06 -10.86
N ALA A 465 -7.71 17.54 -11.73
CA ALA A 465 -8.54 16.38 -11.43
C ALA A 465 -7.68 15.15 -11.10
N PHE A 466 -6.66 14.89 -11.92
CA PHE A 466 -5.75 13.77 -11.73
C PHE A 466 -4.97 13.88 -10.41
N GLU A 467 -4.36 15.04 -10.13
CA GLU A 467 -3.62 15.26 -8.90
C GLU A 467 -4.52 15.15 -7.66
N SER A 468 -5.72 15.72 -7.71
CA SER A 468 -6.68 15.62 -6.61
C SER A 468 -7.09 14.16 -6.35
N CYS A 469 -7.39 13.40 -7.39
CA CYS A 469 -7.74 11.98 -7.27
C CYS A 469 -6.55 11.14 -6.78
N LEU A 470 -5.33 11.46 -7.24
CA LEU A 470 -4.10 10.82 -6.81
C LEU A 470 -3.88 10.99 -5.30
N ARG A 471 -4.10 12.19 -4.77
CA ARG A 471 -4.03 12.46 -3.33
C ARG A 471 -5.09 11.68 -2.56
N ALA A 472 -6.33 11.62 -3.05
CA ALA A 472 -7.39 10.83 -2.43
C ALA A 472 -7.01 9.34 -2.32
N ALA A 473 -6.51 8.75 -3.40
CA ALA A 473 -6.10 7.34 -3.44
C ALA A 473 -4.86 7.03 -2.57
N GLN A 474 -3.95 8.00 -2.38
CA GLN A 474 -2.79 7.86 -1.49
C GLN A 474 -3.18 7.93 -0.02
N ILE A 475 -4.16 8.76 0.33
CA ILE A 475 -4.66 8.90 1.70
C ILE A 475 -5.48 7.68 2.10
N SER A 476 -6.39 7.24 1.23
CA SER A 476 -7.28 6.12 1.49
C SER A 476 -7.39 5.24 0.24
N PRO A 477 -6.84 4.01 0.24
CA PRO A 477 -6.86 3.10 -0.90
C PRO A 477 -8.24 2.44 -1.07
N LEU A 478 -9.29 3.25 -1.21
CA LEU A 478 -10.63 2.81 -1.57
C LEU A 478 -10.69 2.48 -3.06
N ALA A 479 -11.38 1.39 -3.40
CA ALA A 479 -11.47 0.91 -4.77
C ALA A 479 -12.05 1.96 -5.72
N GLU A 480 -13.04 2.74 -5.27
CA GLU A 480 -13.67 3.81 -6.05
C GLU A 480 -12.66 4.91 -6.44
N PHE A 481 -11.84 5.35 -5.49
CA PHE A 481 -10.83 6.39 -5.75
C PHE A 481 -9.73 5.86 -6.68
N GLN A 482 -9.33 4.61 -6.51
CA GLN A 482 -8.33 3.96 -7.36
C GLN A 482 -8.83 3.77 -8.80
N VAL A 483 -10.09 3.33 -8.97
CA VAL A 483 -10.76 3.22 -10.27
C VAL A 483 -10.87 4.59 -10.94
N GLY A 484 -11.28 5.62 -10.19
CA GLY A 484 -11.33 7.00 -10.67
C GLY A 484 -9.98 7.51 -11.16
N LEU A 485 -8.91 7.24 -10.41
CA LEU A 485 -7.54 7.61 -10.77
C LEU A 485 -7.09 6.95 -12.09
N ALA A 486 -7.32 5.65 -12.26
CA ALA A 486 -6.98 4.99 -13.53
C ALA A 486 -7.81 5.48 -14.70
N TRP A 487 -9.07 5.82 -14.47
CA TRP A 487 -9.90 6.39 -15.52
C TRP A 487 -9.39 7.75 -15.98
N LEU A 488 -9.01 8.65 -15.05
CA LEU A 488 -8.37 9.93 -15.39
C LEU A 488 -7.02 9.72 -16.10
N ALA A 489 -6.23 8.75 -15.65
CA ALA A 489 -4.97 8.42 -16.32
C ALA A 489 -5.14 7.89 -17.74
N LEU A 490 -6.24 7.16 -18.00
CA LEU A 490 -6.60 6.70 -19.34
C LEU A 490 -6.88 7.91 -20.25
N LEU A 491 -7.62 8.91 -19.76
CA LEU A 491 -7.93 10.13 -20.51
C LEU A 491 -6.68 10.96 -20.83
N GLN A 492 -5.72 11.03 -19.90
CA GLN A 492 -4.44 11.72 -20.10
C GLN A 492 -3.42 10.92 -20.93
N GLY A 493 -3.65 9.62 -21.16
CA GLY A 493 -2.73 8.74 -21.89
C GLY A 493 -1.55 8.21 -21.06
N ASN A 494 -1.60 8.29 -19.73
CA ASN A 494 -0.54 7.90 -18.79
C ASN A 494 -0.76 6.53 -18.12
N ILE A 495 -1.66 5.70 -18.66
CA ILE A 495 -2.11 4.43 -18.04
C ILE A 495 -1.02 3.38 -17.79
N SER A 496 0.15 3.47 -18.45
CA SER A 496 1.24 2.50 -18.29
C SER A 496 2.01 2.65 -16.97
N SER A 497 1.78 3.71 -16.19
CA SER A 497 2.59 4.04 -15.01
C SER A 497 2.58 2.93 -13.94
N PRO A 498 3.71 2.66 -13.25
CA PRO A 498 3.84 1.67 -12.16
C PRO A 498 2.74 1.80 -11.11
N GLN A 499 2.47 3.04 -10.71
CA GLN A 499 1.54 3.41 -9.65
C GLN A 499 0.09 3.04 -9.97
N ILE A 500 -0.39 3.33 -11.19
CA ILE A 500 -1.78 3.06 -11.58
C ILE A 500 -2.08 1.56 -11.54
N PHE A 501 -1.13 0.72 -11.96
CA PHE A 501 -1.30 -0.72 -11.91
C PHE A 501 -1.43 -1.24 -10.49
N ALA A 502 -0.58 -0.78 -9.56
CA ALA A 502 -0.69 -1.19 -8.15
C ALA A 502 -2.04 -0.77 -7.56
N CYS A 503 -2.51 0.45 -7.87
CA CYS A 503 -3.83 0.92 -7.45
C CYS A 503 -4.97 0.05 -8.00
N ILE A 504 -4.87 -0.41 -9.25
CA ILE A 504 -5.94 -1.19 -9.87
C ILE A 504 -5.90 -2.66 -9.45
N GLU A 505 -4.73 -3.24 -9.22
CA GLU A 505 -4.64 -4.57 -8.58
C GLU A 505 -5.30 -4.54 -7.20
N GLN A 506 -5.06 -3.48 -6.42
CA GLN A 506 -5.75 -3.26 -5.14
C GLN A 506 -7.26 -3.11 -5.35
N ALA A 507 -7.72 -2.29 -6.29
CA ALA A 507 -9.15 -2.13 -6.56
C ALA A 507 -9.84 -3.45 -6.91
N VAL A 508 -9.22 -4.29 -7.76
CA VAL A 508 -9.74 -5.62 -8.14
C VAL A 508 -9.88 -6.54 -6.92
N GLN A 509 -8.94 -6.52 -5.98
CA GLN A 509 -9.04 -7.31 -4.75
C GLN A 509 -10.19 -6.85 -3.84
N ARG A 510 -10.56 -5.58 -3.90
CA ARG A 510 -11.51 -4.94 -2.97
C ARG A 510 -12.94 -4.92 -3.50
N SER A 511 -13.10 -4.82 -4.81
CA SER A 511 -14.40 -4.76 -5.48
C SER A 511 -14.51 -5.74 -6.67
N PRO A 512 -14.23 -7.05 -6.46
CA PRO A 512 -14.17 -8.05 -7.53
C PRO A 512 -15.50 -8.28 -8.26
N TYR A 513 -16.63 -7.90 -7.63
CA TYR A 513 -17.98 -8.02 -8.19
C TYR A 513 -18.25 -7.01 -9.31
N TYR A 514 -17.57 -5.86 -9.30
CA TYR A 514 -17.77 -4.81 -10.29
C TYR A 514 -16.94 -5.07 -11.54
N PRO A 515 -17.45 -4.80 -12.75
CA PRO A 515 -16.70 -5.03 -14.00
C PRO A 515 -15.65 -3.97 -14.32
N GLU A 516 -15.80 -2.74 -13.80
CA GLU A 516 -14.93 -1.59 -14.10
C GLU A 516 -13.47 -1.81 -13.67
N PRO A 517 -13.16 -2.28 -12.43
CA PRO A 517 -11.79 -2.57 -12.00
C PRO A 517 -11.09 -3.58 -12.92
N HIS A 518 -11.77 -4.66 -13.28
CA HIS A 518 -11.22 -5.71 -14.15
C HIS A 518 -10.94 -5.19 -15.57
N ASN A 519 -11.82 -4.38 -16.13
CA ASN A 519 -11.62 -3.79 -17.46
C ASN A 519 -10.45 -2.81 -17.48
N LEU A 520 -10.32 -1.94 -16.46
CA LEU A 520 -9.18 -1.03 -16.33
C LEU A 520 -7.87 -1.79 -16.09
N HIS A 521 -7.88 -2.86 -15.29
CA HIS A 521 -6.72 -3.75 -15.12
C HIS A 521 -6.27 -4.37 -16.44
N GLY A 522 -7.22 -4.81 -17.27
CA GLY A 522 -6.95 -5.28 -18.62
C GLY A 522 -6.24 -4.21 -19.47
N LEU A 523 -6.74 -2.97 -19.45
CA LEU A 523 -6.17 -1.86 -20.23
C LEU A 523 -4.75 -1.49 -19.77
N VAL A 524 -4.51 -1.45 -18.46
CA VAL A 524 -3.18 -1.19 -17.89
C VAL A 524 -2.20 -2.31 -18.27
N CYS A 525 -2.62 -3.58 -18.17
CA CYS A 525 -1.81 -4.72 -18.58
C CYS A 525 -1.48 -4.68 -20.08
N GLU A 526 -2.46 -4.34 -20.92
CA GLU A 526 -2.28 -4.20 -22.37
C GLU A 526 -1.26 -3.09 -22.69
N ALA A 527 -1.35 -1.94 -22.03
CA ALA A 527 -0.42 -0.81 -22.18
C ALA A 527 1.02 -1.17 -21.79
N ARG A 528 1.20 -2.18 -20.93
CA ARG A 528 2.50 -2.71 -20.50
C ARG A 528 2.98 -3.93 -21.27
N HIS A 529 2.27 -4.32 -22.33
CA HIS A 529 2.56 -5.50 -23.13
C HIS A 529 2.39 -6.84 -22.39
N ASN A 530 1.70 -6.87 -21.25
CA ASN A 530 1.36 -8.12 -20.56
C ASN A 530 -0.02 -8.63 -21.04
N TYR A 531 -0.04 -9.21 -22.23
CA TYR A 531 -1.29 -9.60 -22.90
C TYR A 531 -1.99 -10.79 -22.22
N HIS A 532 -1.25 -11.69 -21.57
CA HIS A 532 -1.83 -12.84 -20.90
C HIS A 532 -2.70 -12.44 -19.70
N THR A 533 -2.21 -11.53 -18.85
CA THR A 533 -2.99 -11.01 -17.71
C THR A 533 -4.13 -10.10 -18.19
N ALA A 534 -3.92 -9.35 -19.27
CA ALA A 534 -4.98 -8.53 -19.88
C ALA A 534 -6.17 -9.39 -20.33
N ILE A 535 -5.91 -10.51 -21.02
CA ILE A 535 -6.94 -11.46 -21.44
C ILE A 535 -7.72 -12.03 -20.25
N ALA A 536 -7.02 -12.44 -19.19
CA ALA A 536 -7.67 -12.95 -17.98
C ALA A 536 -8.59 -11.88 -17.36
N SER A 537 -8.09 -10.65 -17.24
CA SER A 537 -8.83 -9.52 -16.66
C SER A 537 -10.08 -9.16 -17.47
N TYR A 538 -10.00 -9.14 -18.80
CA TYR A 538 -11.19 -8.89 -19.63
C TYR A 538 -12.23 -10.02 -19.54
N ARG A 539 -11.79 -11.29 -19.40
CA ARG A 539 -12.71 -12.41 -19.16
C ARG A 539 -13.42 -12.27 -17.81
N LEU A 540 -12.69 -11.86 -16.77
CA LEU A 540 -13.28 -11.58 -15.45
C LEU A 540 -14.27 -10.40 -15.52
N ALA A 541 -13.92 -9.33 -16.24
CA ALA A 541 -14.83 -8.21 -16.48
C ALA A 541 -16.14 -8.68 -17.14
N LEU A 542 -16.06 -9.47 -18.22
CA LEU A 542 -17.25 -10.01 -18.90
C LEU A 542 -18.06 -10.96 -18.00
N ALA A 543 -17.39 -11.75 -17.16
CA ALA A 543 -18.06 -12.60 -16.19
C ALA A 543 -18.81 -11.78 -15.14
N ALA A 544 -18.20 -10.71 -14.60
CA ALA A 544 -18.85 -9.78 -13.67
C ALA A 544 -20.08 -9.10 -14.31
N MET A 545 -19.96 -8.67 -15.57
CA MET A 545 -21.07 -8.08 -16.33
C MET A 545 -22.25 -9.03 -16.54
N SER A 546 -22.01 -10.35 -16.55
CA SER A 546 -23.08 -11.33 -16.70
C SER A 546 -23.84 -11.60 -15.39
N ILE A 547 -23.19 -11.34 -14.25
CA ILE A 547 -23.77 -11.49 -12.91
C ILE A 547 -24.59 -10.22 -12.57
N CYS A 548 -24.12 -9.03 -12.96
CA CYS A 548 -24.86 -7.78 -12.76
C CYS A 548 -26.03 -7.62 -13.74
N PRO A 549 -27.30 -7.54 -13.27
CA PRO A 549 -28.48 -7.50 -14.14
C PRO A 549 -28.79 -6.12 -14.76
N GLU A 550 -27.97 -5.09 -14.55
CA GLU A 550 -28.25 -3.74 -15.05
C GLU A 550 -28.24 -3.64 -16.59
N SER A 551 -29.26 -2.98 -17.13
CA SER A 551 -29.47 -2.83 -18.58
C SER A 551 -28.41 -1.98 -19.29
N SER A 552 -27.77 -1.04 -18.57
CA SER A 552 -26.68 -0.17 -19.04
C SER A 552 -25.39 -0.95 -19.33
N VAL A 553 -25.15 -2.02 -18.59
CA VAL A 553 -23.92 -2.85 -18.63
C VAL A 553 -23.82 -3.64 -19.95
N LYS A 554 -24.94 -4.10 -20.51
CA LYS A 554 -24.96 -4.85 -21.78
C LYS A 554 -24.40 -4.06 -22.96
N SER A 555 -24.56 -2.74 -22.97
CA SER A 555 -24.01 -1.87 -24.04
C SER A 555 -22.47 -1.76 -23.96
N HIS A 556 -21.91 -1.84 -22.76
CA HIS A 556 -20.46 -1.76 -22.51
C HIS A 556 -19.76 -3.09 -22.76
N ALA A 557 -20.47 -4.22 -22.69
CA ALA A 557 -19.91 -5.55 -22.90
C ALA A 557 -19.29 -5.70 -24.31
N GLY A 558 -19.87 -5.04 -25.32
CA GLY A 558 -19.29 -4.97 -26.66
C GLY A 558 -17.90 -4.33 -26.67
N LYS A 559 -17.72 -3.21 -25.97
CA LYS A 559 -16.43 -2.50 -25.86
C LYS A 559 -15.37 -3.35 -25.13
N VAL A 560 -15.74 -3.99 -24.02
CA VAL A 560 -14.84 -4.90 -23.28
C VAL A 560 -14.46 -6.11 -24.14
N SER A 561 -15.41 -6.67 -24.89
CA SER A 561 -15.14 -7.77 -25.81
C SER A 561 -14.19 -7.38 -26.95
N ILE A 562 -14.30 -6.14 -27.46
CA ILE A 562 -13.34 -5.61 -28.45
C ILE A 562 -11.94 -5.52 -27.85
N ASN A 563 -11.80 -5.08 -26.59
CA ASN A 563 -10.51 -5.06 -25.89
C ASN A 563 -9.95 -6.48 -25.70
N LEU A 564 -10.79 -7.45 -25.34
CA LEU A 564 -10.41 -8.86 -25.25
C LEU A 564 -9.86 -9.40 -26.58
N VAL A 565 -10.60 -9.20 -27.68
CA VAL A 565 -10.19 -9.65 -29.01
C VAL A 565 -8.87 -9.01 -29.43
N ARG A 566 -8.69 -7.71 -29.14
CA ARG A 566 -7.45 -6.97 -29.41
C ARG A 566 -6.26 -7.59 -28.68
N SER A 567 -6.42 -7.87 -27.38
CA SER A 567 -5.40 -8.53 -26.56
C SER A 567 -5.12 -9.97 -26.98
N LEU A 568 -6.14 -10.74 -27.40
CA LEU A 568 -5.98 -12.09 -27.96
C LEU A 568 -5.16 -12.08 -29.25
N SER A 569 -5.42 -11.13 -30.14
CA SER A 569 -4.66 -10.98 -31.40
C SER A 569 -3.20 -10.62 -31.13
N LYS A 570 -2.95 -9.72 -30.17
CA LYS A 570 -1.59 -9.34 -29.71
C LYS A 570 -0.83 -10.49 -29.05
N ALA A 571 -1.51 -11.35 -28.28
CA ALA A 571 -0.93 -12.56 -27.69
C ALA A 571 -0.69 -13.69 -28.71
N GLY A 572 -1.11 -13.54 -29.97
CA GLY A 572 -0.99 -14.57 -31.01
C GLY A 572 -2.07 -15.67 -30.96
N ARG A 573 -3.10 -15.53 -30.10
CA ARG A 573 -4.23 -16.46 -29.97
C ARG A 573 -5.31 -16.18 -31.03
N PHE A 574 -4.91 -16.25 -32.31
CA PHE A 574 -5.77 -15.83 -33.43
C PHE A 574 -7.06 -16.65 -33.57
N LYS A 575 -7.04 -17.95 -33.27
CA LYS A 575 -8.24 -18.81 -33.35
C LYS A 575 -9.35 -18.35 -32.40
N GLU A 576 -9.00 -18.02 -31.16
CA GLU A 576 -9.95 -17.50 -30.17
C GLU A 576 -10.46 -16.10 -30.53
N SER A 577 -9.55 -15.24 -31.03
CA SER A 577 -9.92 -13.92 -31.55
C SER A 577 -10.97 -14.02 -32.68
N VAL A 578 -10.81 -14.96 -33.62
CA VAL A 578 -11.77 -15.20 -34.71
C VAL A 578 -13.13 -15.63 -34.18
N MET A 579 -13.17 -16.56 -33.22
CA MET A 579 -14.43 -17.04 -32.62
C MET A 579 -15.20 -15.90 -31.92
N GLU A 580 -14.52 -15.10 -31.11
CA GLU A 580 -15.15 -13.97 -30.42
C GLU A 580 -15.60 -12.87 -31.38
N CYS A 581 -14.80 -12.55 -32.41
CA CYS A 581 -15.23 -11.63 -33.46
C CYS A 581 -16.47 -12.11 -34.21
N ALA A 582 -16.56 -13.41 -34.52
CA ALA A 582 -17.73 -13.97 -35.19
C ALA A 582 -19.00 -13.85 -34.31
N ASN A 583 -18.87 -14.08 -33.00
CA ASN A 583 -19.92 -13.88 -32.00
C ASN A 583 -20.36 -12.41 -31.89
N LEU A 584 -19.41 -11.46 -31.90
CA LEU A 584 -19.71 -10.04 -31.92
C LEU A 584 -20.36 -9.59 -33.24
N LYS A 585 -19.94 -10.17 -34.37
CA LYS A 585 -20.51 -9.90 -35.70
C LYS A 585 -21.95 -10.36 -35.78
N SER A 586 -22.28 -11.55 -35.27
CA SER A 586 -23.67 -12.06 -35.26
C SER A 586 -24.60 -11.24 -34.38
N LYS A 587 -24.06 -10.63 -33.31
CA LYS A 587 -24.80 -9.70 -32.42
C LYS A 587 -24.87 -8.26 -32.93
N GLY A 588 -24.18 -7.92 -34.03
CA GLY A 588 -24.13 -6.55 -34.57
C GLY A 588 -23.32 -5.55 -33.73
N LEU A 589 -22.53 -6.02 -32.75
CA LEU A 589 -21.77 -5.19 -31.81
C LEU A 589 -20.33 -4.91 -32.27
N LEU A 590 -19.94 -5.41 -33.44
CA LEU A 590 -18.59 -5.26 -33.98
C LEU A 590 -18.44 -3.89 -34.66
N ASP A 591 -17.60 -3.04 -34.09
CA ASP A 591 -17.26 -1.73 -34.62
C ASP A 591 -16.21 -1.80 -35.74
N ALA A 592 -15.81 -0.64 -36.28
CA ALA A 592 -14.81 -0.58 -37.36
C ALA A 592 -13.43 -1.11 -36.91
N GLY A 593 -13.03 -0.87 -35.65
CA GLY A 593 -11.80 -1.41 -35.08
C GLY A 593 -11.86 -2.94 -34.91
N GLY A 594 -12.98 -3.46 -34.40
CA GLY A 594 -13.23 -4.89 -34.28
C GLY A 594 -13.22 -5.62 -35.63
N LEU A 595 -13.73 -4.99 -36.69
CA LEU A 595 -13.65 -5.54 -38.06
C LEU A 595 -12.22 -5.62 -38.59
N GLN A 596 -11.35 -4.65 -38.27
CA GLN A 596 -9.92 -4.71 -38.63
C GLN A 596 -9.24 -5.88 -37.93
N ILE A 597 -9.45 -6.03 -36.62
CA ILE A 597 -8.87 -7.14 -35.86
C ILE A 597 -9.40 -8.48 -36.38
N TYR A 598 -10.69 -8.55 -36.74
CA TYR A 598 -11.27 -9.76 -37.32
C TYR A 598 -10.63 -10.17 -38.65
N ALA A 599 -10.51 -9.23 -39.59
CA ALA A 599 -9.87 -9.47 -40.88
C ALA A 599 -8.39 -9.88 -40.71
N PHE A 600 -7.68 -9.24 -39.78
CA PHE A 600 -6.28 -9.58 -39.49
C PHE A 600 -6.14 -10.98 -38.89
N SER A 601 -6.96 -11.33 -37.90
CA SER A 601 -6.93 -12.65 -37.27
C SER A 601 -7.31 -13.76 -38.26
N LEU A 602 -8.26 -13.53 -39.18
CA LEU A 602 -8.60 -14.46 -40.26
C LEU A 602 -7.45 -14.68 -41.25
N TRP A 603 -6.74 -13.61 -41.62
CA TRP A 603 -5.56 -13.73 -42.47
C TRP A 603 -4.46 -14.55 -41.80
N ARG A 604 -4.20 -14.32 -40.50
CA ARG A 604 -3.19 -15.06 -39.72
C ARG A 604 -3.54 -16.53 -39.53
N THR A 605 -4.81 -16.91 -39.56
CA THR A 605 -5.26 -18.31 -39.54
C THR A 605 -5.32 -18.95 -40.93
N GLY A 606 -5.00 -18.22 -41.99
CA GLY A 606 -4.95 -18.70 -43.38
C GLY A 606 -6.27 -18.61 -44.15
N GLN A 607 -7.32 -18.00 -43.58
CA GLN A 607 -8.64 -17.87 -44.20
C GLN A 607 -8.75 -16.58 -45.04
N ASN A 608 -8.04 -16.56 -46.16
CA ASN A 608 -7.87 -15.35 -46.99
C ASN A 608 -9.19 -14.84 -47.61
N ASP A 609 -10.07 -15.72 -48.09
CA ASP A 609 -11.32 -15.31 -48.74
C ASP A 609 -12.30 -14.64 -47.77
N SER A 610 -12.39 -15.15 -46.54
CA SER A 610 -13.15 -14.52 -45.47
C SER A 610 -12.53 -13.21 -44.99
N ALA A 611 -11.19 -13.10 -44.97
CA ALA A 611 -10.55 -11.83 -44.66
C ALA A 611 -10.89 -10.75 -45.70
N LEU A 612 -10.90 -11.11 -46.99
CA LEU A 612 -11.31 -10.21 -48.08
C LEU A 612 -12.78 -9.81 -48.00
N SER A 613 -13.69 -10.70 -47.59
CA SER A 613 -15.10 -10.34 -47.41
C SER A 613 -15.31 -9.32 -46.28
N VAL A 614 -14.60 -9.50 -45.15
CA VAL A 614 -14.63 -8.56 -44.02
C VAL A 614 -14.01 -7.21 -44.40
N ILE A 615 -12.95 -7.20 -45.22
CA ILE A 615 -12.37 -5.97 -45.78
C ILE A 615 -13.39 -5.21 -46.64
N ARG A 616 -14.20 -5.91 -47.45
CA ARG A 616 -15.26 -5.28 -48.24
C ARG A 616 -16.35 -4.69 -47.35
N ASP A 617 -16.75 -5.40 -46.29
CA ASP A 617 -17.70 -4.89 -45.29
C ASP A 617 -17.15 -3.62 -44.60
N LEU A 618 -15.86 -3.62 -44.24
CA LEU A 618 -15.17 -2.48 -43.63
C LEU A 618 -15.14 -1.28 -44.61
N ALA A 619 -14.80 -1.52 -45.87
CA ALA A 619 -14.77 -0.50 -46.91
C ALA A 619 -16.15 0.19 -47.09
N GLY A 620 -17.25 -0.58 -47.06
CA GLY A 620 -18.61 -0.06 -47.13
C GLY A 620 -19.04 0.79 -45.92
N ARG A 621 -18.44 0.57 -44.74
CA ARG A 621 -18.71 1.38 -43.53
C ARG A 621 -17.90 2.68 -43.46
N ILE A 622 -16.79 2.77 -44.21
CA ILE A 622 -15.92 3.95 -44.22
C ILE A 622 -16.54 5.08 -45.07
N SER A 623 -17.30 4.75 -46.11
CA SER A 623 -17.94 5.74 -47.00
C SER A 623 -18.97 6.65 -46.31
N THR A 624 -19.35 6.35 -45.06
CA THR A 624 -20.38 7.09 -44.30
C THR A 624 -19.85 7.87 -43.09
N ARG A 625 -18.53 7.88 -42.81
CA ARG A 625 -17.93 8.45 -41.56
C ARG A 625 -17.17 9.77 -41.76
N GLU A 626 -16.89 10.45 -40.65
CA GLU A 626 -16.11 11.71 -40.58
C GLU A 626 -14.63 11.57 -40.97
N LYS A 627 -14.07 12.62 -41.58
CA LYS A 627 -12.80 12.63 -42.33
C LYS A 627 -11.53 12.24 -41.54
N THR A 628 -11.47 12.47 -40.23
CA THR A 628 -10.26 12.28 -39.40
C THR A 628 -10.06 10.83 -38.93
N SER A 629 -11.13 10.06 -38.76
CA SER A 629 -11.11 8.65 -38.30
C SER A 629 -10.81 7.65 -39.44
N ILE A 630 -10.84 8.11 -40.69
CA ILE A 630 -10.78 7.26 -41.90
C ILE A 630 -9.36 6.76 -42.23
N ALA A 631 -8.33 7.44 -41.76
CA ALA A 631 -6.96 7.16 -42.16
C ALA A 631 -6.44 5.79 -41.71
N PHE A 632 -6.82 5.33 -40.51
CA PHE A 632 -6.41 4.04 -39.96
C PHE A 632 -7.08 2.85 -40.69
N PRO A 633 -8.41 2.85 -40.93
CA PRO A 633 -9.04 1.81 -41.74
C PRO A 633 -8.49 1.70 -43.16
N ILE A 634 -8.23 2.82 -43.84
CA ILE A 634 -7.73 2.77 -45.23
C ILE A 634 -6.30 2.24 -45.29
N SER A 635 -5.43 2.71 -44.38
CA SER A 635 -4.05 2.20 -44.29
C SER A 635 -4.01 0.69 -44.02
N PHE A 636 -4.89 0.20 -43.14
CA PHE A 636 -5.07 -1.22 -42.89
C PHE A 636 -5.50 -2.00 -44.13
N ILE A 637 -6.54 -1.52 -44.83
CA ILE A 637 -7.08 -2.16 -46.04
C ILE A 637 -6.00 -2.29 -47.11
N CYS A 638 -5.27 -1.22 -47.41
CA CYS A 638 -4.21 -1.23 -48.43
C CYS A 638 -3.07 -2.21 -48.07
N SER A 639 -2.66 -2.24 -46.80
CA SER A 639 -1.58 -3.10 -46.34
C SER A 639 -1.98 -4.57 -46.33
N LEU A 640 -3.21 -4.88 -45.90
CA LEU A 640 -3.71 -6.25 -45.84
C LEU A 640 -4.04 -6.80 -47.23
N LEU A 641 -4.61 -5.98 -48.13
CA LEU A 641 -4.79 -6.35 -49.55
C LEU A 641 -3.46 -6.68 -50.22
N TYR A 642 -2.42 -5.87 -50.00
CA TYR A 642 -1.09 -6.19 -50.50
C TYR A 642 -0.59 -7.57 -49.99
N CYS A 643 -0.80 -7.86 -48.70
CA CYS A 643 -0.36 -9.12 -48.09
C CYS A 643 -1.14 -10.35 -48.58
N ILE A 644 -2.42 -10.20 -48.96
CA ILE A 644 -3.28 -11.32 -49.39
C ILE A 644 -3.24 -11.51 -50.91
N SER A 645 -3.43 -10.43 -51.67
CA SER A 645 -3.70 -10.48 -53.11
C SER A 645 -2.59 -9.86 -53.97
N GLY A 646 -1.46 -9.45 -53.36
CA GLY A 646 -0.27 -8.97 -54.07
C GLY A 646 -0.32 -7.51 -54.54
N LEU A 647 0.72 -7.11 -55.28
CA LEU A 647 0.98 -5.71 -55.64
C LEU A 647 -0.08 -5.11 -56.57
N ASP A 648 -0.51 -5.83 -57.62
CA ASP A 648 -1.42 -5.28 -58.64
C ASP A 648 -2.84 -5.01 -58.12
N SER A 649 -3.34 -5.89 -57.25
CA SER A 649 -4.67 -5.74 -56.61
C SER A 649 -4.69 -4.58 -55.58
N ALA A 650 -3.57 -4.35 -54.89
CA ALA A 650 -3.39 -3.22 -54.00
C ALA A 650 -3.36 -1.89 -54.78
N ILE A 651 -2.59 -1.83 -55.88
CA ILE A 651 -2.49 -0.62 -56.73
C ILE A 651 -3.84 -0.26 -57.36
N THR A 652 -4.55 -1.24 -57.93
CA THR A 652 -5.88 -1.02 -58.54
C THR A 652 -6.92 -0.57 -57.52
N SER A 653 -6.86 -1.07 -56.28
CA SER A 653 -7.71 -0.60 -55.18
C SER A 653 -7.40 0.84 -54.78
N ILE A 654 -6.11 1.19 -54.65
CA ILE A 654 -5.67 2.56 -54.30
C ILE A 654 -6.11 3.57 -55.37
N GLN A 655 -5.99 3.20 -56.65
CA GLN A 655 -6.41 4.07 -57.76
C GLN A 655 -7.92 4.32 -57.82
N LYS A 656 -8.73 3.39 -57.31
CA LYS A 656 -10.20 3.50 -57.23
C LYS A 656 -10.69 4.32 -56.04
N MET A 657 -9.83 4.63 -55.06
CA MET A 657 -10.22 5.40 -53.89
C MET A 657 -10.28 6.92 -54.18
N PRO A 658 -11.27 7.64 -53.61
CA PRO A 658 -11.33 9.10 -53.66
C PRO A 658 -10.04 9.77 -53.20
N LYS A 659 -9.59 10.80 -53.94
CA LYS A 659 -8.36 11.56 -53.61
C LYS A 659 -8.43 12.24 -52.24
N ASP A 660 -9.63 12.56 -51.77
CA ASP A 660 -9.88 13.21 -50.47
C ASP A 660 -9.47 12.34 -49.27
N PHE A 661 -9.41 11.02 -49.45
CA PHE A 661 -9.00 10.10 -48.38
C PHE A 661 -7.51 10.10 -48.08
N PHE A 662 -6.68 10.68 -48.96
CA PHE A 662 -5.23 10.64 -48.79
C PHE A 662 -4.66 11.85 -48.03
N GLN A 663 -5.50 12.63 -47.34
CA GLN A 663 -5.12 13.79 -46.53
C GLN A 663 -4.58 13.39 -45.14
N SER A 664 -3.68 12.41 -45.07
CA SER A 664 -3.05 11.95 -43.82
C SER A 664 -1.60 11.50 -44.05
N SER A 665 -0.70 11.89 -43.14
CA SER A 665 0.72 11.49 -43.15
C SER A 665 0.91 9.96 -43.21
N LYS A 666 0.07 9.21 -42.49
CA LYS A 666 0.15 7.74 -42.38
C LYS A 666 -0.20 7.02 -43.68
N ILE A 667 -1.23 7.50 -44.36
CA ILE A 667 -1.64 6.94 -45.66
C ILE A 667 -0.59 7.27 -46.71
N SER A 668 -0.07 8.50 -46.69
CA SER A 668 1.06 8.92 -47.53
C SER A 668 2.25 7.97 -47.40
N PHE A 669 2.58 7.56 -46.17
CA PHE A 669 3.65 6.61 -45.89
C PHE A 669 3.43 5.24 -46.53
N ILE A 670 2.25 4.64 -46.33
CA ILE A 670 1.93 3.30 -46.84
C ILE A 670 1.80 3.29 -48.35
N VAL A 671 1.15 4.30 -48.94
CA VAL A 671 1.07 4.44 -50.40
C VAL A 671 2.45 4.65 -51.00
N SER A 672 3.35 5.38 -50.32
CA SER A 672 4.74 5.54 -50.74
C SER A 672 5.55 4.24 -50.62
N ALA A 673 5.31 3.43 -49.59
CA ALA A 673 5.93 2.11 -49.44
C ALA A 673 5.44 1.14 -50.54
N ILE A 674 4.13 1.10 -50.84
CA ILE A 674 3.59 0.28 -51.94
C ILE A 674 4.14 0.78 -53.30
N HIS A 675 4.21 2.09 -53.49
CA HIS A 675 4.80 2.69 -54.69
C HIS A 675 6.30 2.40 -54.81
N SER A 676 7.03 2.28 -53.69
CA SER A 676 8.45 1.93 -53.72
C SER A 676 8.72 0.53 -54.28
N LEU A 677 7.75 -0.38 -54.11
CA LEU A 677 7.76 -1.75 -54.63
C LEU A 677 7.24 -1.84 -56.08
N ASP A 678 6.57 -0.80 -56.59
CA ASP A 678 6.05 -0.76 -57.96
C ASP A 678 7.10 -0.25 -58.95
N GLN A 679 7.55 -1.14 -59.85
CA GLN A 679 8.50 -0.81 -60.93
C GLN A 679 7.89 0.05 -62.04
N SER A 680 6.56 0.10 -62.14
CA SER A 680 5.85 0.77 -63.25
C SER A 680 5.34 2.18 -62.93
N ASP A 681 5.69 2.71 -61.75
CA ASP A 681 5.37 4.08 -61.28
C ASP A 681 3.88 4.49 -61.35
N ARG A 682 2.95 3.53 -61.30
CA ARG A 682 1.49 3.75 -61.46
C ARG A 682 0.86 4.63 -60.38
N LEU A 683 1.52 4.78 -59.24
CA LEU A 683 1.07 5.57 -58.07
C LEU A 683 1.76 6.93 -57.92
N GLN A 684 2.65 7.32 -58.85
CA GLN A 684 3.50 8.51 -58.71
C GLN A 684 2.70 9.83 -58.51
N SER A 685 1.58 9.98 -59.20
CA SER A 685 0.71 11.17 -59.11
C SER A 685 0.04 11.31 -57.74
N ILE A 686 -0.35 10.18 -57.12
CA ILE A 686 -0.98 10.13 -55.79
C ILE A 686 0.07 10.37 -54.72
N VAL A 687 1.26 9.76 -54.84
CA VAL A 687 2.39 9.99 -53.93
C VAL A 687 2.84 11.45 -53.94
N ALA A 688 2.89 12.10 -55.10
CA ALA A 688 3.25 13.51 -55.19
C ALA A 688 2.25 14.43 -54.45
N SER A 689 0.94 14.15 -54.57
CA SER A 689 -0.11 14.93 -53.89
C SER A 689 -0.18 14.72 -52.38
N THR A 690 0.35 13.60 -51.86
CA THR A 690 0.22 13.21 -50.44
C THR A 690 1.41 13.62 -49.59
N ARG A 691 2.49 14.11 -50.21
CA ARG A 691 3.70 14.60 -49.53
C ARG A 691 3.47 15.91 -48.77
N SER A 692 2.50 16.72 -49.17
CA SER A 692 2.19 18.01 -48.52
C SER A 692 1.59 17.88 -47.12
N TYR A 693 1.19 16.68 -46.69
CA TYR A 693 0.47 16.42 -45.44
C TYR A 693 1.34 15.78 -44.34
N ILE A 694 2.65 15.64 -44.57
CA ILE A 694 3.58 15.09 -43.58
C ILE A 694 4.10 16.26 -42.73
N THR A 695 3.79 16.26 -41.44
CA THR A 695 4.09 17.39 -40.54
C THR A 695 5.14 17.06 -39.49
N SER A 696 5.28 15.79 -39.09
CA SER A 696 6.22 15.40 -38.03
C SER A 696 7.62 15.11 -38.56
N GLN A 697 8.65 15.54 -37.82
CA GLN A 697 10.04 15.37 -38.21
C GLN A 697 10.45 13.89 -38.36
N GLU A 698 9.87 13.00 -37.55
CA GLU A 698 10.09 11.55 -37.63
C GLU A 698 9.47 10.92 -38.89
N GLU A 699 8.24 11.30 -39.25
CA GLU A 699 7.59 10.80 -40.47
C GLU A 699 8.31 11.32 -41.72
N ILE A 700 8.81 12.56 -41.71
CA ILE A 700 9.60 13.12 -42.82
C ILE A 700 10.91 12.35 -42.99
N VAL A 701 11.59 12.06 -41.88
CA VAL A 701 12.80 11.22 -41.86
C VAL A 701 12.52 9.82 -42.42
N ALA A 702 11.44 9.18 -41.99
CA ALA A 702 11.06 7.86 -42.46
C ALA A 702 10.64 7.87 -43.95
N MET A 703 10.09 8.98 -44.44
CA MET A 703 9.75 9.13 -45.86
C MET A 703 11.00 9.30 -46.73
N HIS A 704 11.99 10.05 -46.28
CA HIS A 704 13.30 10.11 -46.96
C HIS A 704 13.99 8.74 -46.97
N TYR A 705 13.84 7.96 -45.90
CA TYR A 705 14.27 6.57 -45.84
C TYR A 705 13.61 5.71 -46.91
N LEU A 706 12.26 5.74 -47.04
CA LEU A 706 11.53 4.99 -48.08
C LEU A 706 11.91 5.43 -49.51
N ILE A 707 12.09 6.73 -49.74
CA ILE A 707 12.47 7.27 -51.05
C ILE A 707 13.88 6.79 -51.44
N ALA A 708 14.80 6.74 -50.48
CA ALA A 708 16.14 6.22 -50.73
C ALA A 708 16.10 4.74 -51.14
N LEU A 709 15.38 3.90 -50.40
CA LEU A 709 15.21 2.48 -50.74
C LEU A 709 14.50 2.28 -52.09
N SER A 710 13.48 3.10 -52.39
CA SER A 710 12.80 3.07 -53.69
C SER A 710 13.75 3.36 -54.84
N LYS A 711 14.64 4.35 -54.69
CA LYS A 711 15.63 4.69 -55.72
C LYS A 711 16.65 3.58 -55.93
N LEU A 712 17.04 2.87 -54.87
CA LEU A 712 17.93 1.71 -54.97
C LEU A 712 17.33 0.60 -55.84
N LEU A 713 16.04 0.30 -55.64
CA LEU A 713 15.33 -0.76 -56.37
C LEU A 713 15.01 -0.40 -57.81
N LYS A 714 14.50 0.82 -58.07
CA LYS A 714 14.00 1.22 -59.40
C LYS A 714 15.08 1.49 -60.43
N THR A 715 16.33 1.63 -60.00
CA THR A 715 17.44 2.05 -60.88
C THR A 715 18.48 0.96 -61.09
N GLY A 716 18.28 -0.20 -60.48
CA GLY A 716 19.06 -1.42 -60.69
C GLY A 716 18.59 -2.21 -61.92
N ALA A 717 19.53 -2.78 -62.68
CA ALA A 717 19.24 -3.71 -63.77
C ALA A 717 19.52 -5.14 -63.28
N GLY A 718 18.48 -5.99 -63.19
CA GLY A 718 18.61 -7.35 -62.65
C GLY A 718 18.80 -7.40 -61.13
N ASP A 719 19.54 -8.38 -60.61
CA ASP A 719 19.79 -8.58 -59.17
C ASP A 719 20.67 -7.47 -58.51
N PHE A 720 21.21 -6.54 -59.31
CA PHE A 720 22.12 -5.47 -58.87
C PHE A 720 21.38 -4.15 -58.58
N LEU A 721 21.62 -3.55 -57.41
CA LEU A 721 20.97 -2.31 -56.93
C LEU A 721 21.65 -1.02 -57.44
N GLY A 722 20.85 0.03 -57.70
CA GLY A 722 21.34 1.35 -58.13
C GLY A 722 21.76 2.28 -56.97
N TYR A 723 22.90 1.97 -56.33
CA TYR A 723 23.38 2.63 -55.11
C TYR A 723 23.55 4.16 -55.20
N GLU A 724 24.04 4.67 -56.33
CA GLU A 724 24.43 6.09 -56.47
C GLU A 724 23.27 7.08 -56.28
N LYS A 725 22.08 6.77 -56.81
CA LYS A 725 20.90 7.65 -56.71
C LYS A 725 20.28 7.65 -55.31
N GLY A 726 20.39 6.54 -54.59
CA GLY A 726 19.99 6.44 -53.17
C GLY A 726 20.91 7.27 -52.27
N ILE A 727 22.23 7.10 -52.44
CA ILE A 727 23.26 7.86 -51.71
C ILE A 727 23.13 9.37 -51.98
N ALA A 728 22.95 9.78 -53.25
CA ALA A 728 22.77 11.19 -53.60
C ALA A 728 21.52 11.80 -52.96
N HIS A 729 20.43 11.03 -52.81
CA HIS A 729 19.23 11.51 -52.12
C HIS A 729 19.47 11.66 -50.62
N LEU A 730 20.08 10.67 -49.97
CA LEU A 730 20.35 10.70 -48.54
C LEU A 730 21.38 11.79 -48.17
N ARG A 731 22.40 12.03 -48.99
CA ARG A 731 23.33 13.16 -48.79
C ARG A 731 22.58 14.49 -48.77
N LYS A 732 21.63 14.71 -49.70
CA LYS A 732 20.76 15.89 -49.68
C LYS A 732 19.84 15.92 -48.46
N ALA A 733 19.29 14.77 -48.05
CA ALA A 733 18.42 14.68 -46.88
C ALA A 733 19.15 14.97 -45.55
N ILE A 734 20.43 14.57 -45.42
CA ILE A 734 21.24 14.87 -44.23
C ILE A 734 21.53 16.36 -44.10
N HIS A 735 21.70 17.09 -45.21
CA HIS A 735 21.85 18.55 -45.16
C HIS A 735 20.58 19.24 -44.64
N MET A 736 19.40 18.66 -44.91
CA MET A 736 18.11 19.17 -44.40
C MET A 736 17.83 18.71 -42.96
N TYR A 737 18.28 17.51 -42.58
CA TYR A 737 18.02 16.90 -41.26
C TYR A 737 19.31 16.37 -40.62
N PRO A 738 20.23 17.25 -40.20
CA PRO A 738 21.54 16.85 -39.72
C PRO A 738 21.46 16.02 -38.44
N HIS A 739 20.48 16.23 -37.55
CA HIS A 739 20.40 15.54 -36.26
C HIS A 739 19.71 14.16 -36.30
N SER A 740 19.27 13.68 -37.47
CA SER A 740 18.58 12.39 -37.57
C SER A 740 19.55 11.20 -37.58
N ASN A 741 19.54 10.42 -36.51
CA ASN A 741 20.34 9.18 -36.41
C ASN A 741 19.91 8.14 -37.45
N LEU A 742 18.63 8.04 -37.79
CA LEU A 742 18.09 7.10 -38.76
C LEU A 742 18.63 7.33 -40.19
N ILE A 743 18.62 8.58 -40.67
CA ILE A 743 19.13 8.91 -42.01
C ILE A 743 20.65 8.70 -42.06
N ARG A 744 21.35 9.08 -40.99
CA ARG A 744 22.78 8.91 -40.82
C ARG A 744 23.20 7.44 -40.83
N ASN A 745 22.51 6.60 -40.06
CA ASN A 745 22.76 5.16 -39.99
C ASN A 745 22.41 4.46 -41.32
N LEU A 746 21.31 4.85 -41.99
CA LEU A 746 20.97 4.33 -43.32
C LEU A 746 22.01 4.74 -44.38
N LEU A 747 22.48 5.99 -44.38
CA LEU A 747 23.52 6.42 -45.30
C LEU A 747 24.82 5.64 -45.06
N GLY A 748 25.22 5.46 -43.80
CA GLY A 748 26.39 4.64 -43.46
C GLY A 748 26.24 3.19 -43.93
N TYR A 749 25.07 2.59 -43.74
CA TYR A 749 24.76 1.24 -44.20
C TYR A 749 24.84 1.09 -45.73
N ILE A 750 24.25 2.02 -46.49
CA ILE A 750 24.25 1.98 -47.97
C ILE A 750 25.65 2.27 -48.54
N LEU A 751 26.42 3.18 -47.92
CA LEU A 751 27.80 3.48 -48.32
C LEU A 751 28.73 2.27 -48.15
N LEU A 752 28.51 1.46 -47.09
CA LEU A 752 29.24 0.21 -46.89
C LEU A 752 28.82 -0.93 -47.82
N ALA A 753 27.60 -0.87 -48.35
CA ALA A 753 27.10 -1.85 -49.32
C ALA A 753 27.49 -1.54 -50.77
N GLY A 754 27.84 -0.28 -51.09
CA GLY A 754 28.29 0.13 -52.41
C GLY A 754 29.74 -0.26 -52.71
N GLU A 755 30.07 -0.47 -53.99
CA GLU A 755 31.37 -0.99 -54.46
C GLU A 755 32.57 -0.04 -54.26
N GLY A 756 32.36 1.15 -53.68
CA GLY A 756 33.38 2.19 -53.51
C GLY A 756 34.23 2.05 -52.25
N MET A 757 35.50 1.64 -52.38
CA MET A 757 36.47 1.56 -51.26
C MET A 757 36.65 2.88 -50.47
N LYS A 758 36.41 4.05 -51.09
CA LYS A 758 36.48 5.37 -50.41
C LYS A 758 35.26 5.68 -49.53
N ASP A 759 34.16 4.94 -49.70
CA ASP A 759 32.90 5.18 -49.00
C ASP A 759 32.85 4.53 -47.61
N ALA A 760 33.77 3.61 -47.29
CA ALA A 760 33.85 2.97 -45.97
C ALA A 760 34.23 3.93 -44.83
N CYS A 761 35.16 4.86 -45.07
CA CYS A 761 35.57 5.84 -44.06
C CYS A 761 34.59 7.02 -43.94
N THR A 762 33.78 7.27 -44.96
CA THR A 762 32.66 8.22 -44.85
C THR A 762 31.49 7.58 -44.14
N ALA A 763 31.23 6.27 -44.35
CA ALA A 763 30.20 5.51 -43.64
C ALA A 763 30.41 5.49 -42.12
N SER A 764 31.63 5.23 -41.65
CA SER A 764 31.95 5.23 -40.21
C SER A 764 31.77 6.60 -39.55
N ARG A 765 32.05 7.69 -40.29
CA ARG A 765 31.84 9.07 -39.82
C ARG A 765 30.37 9.47 -39.80
N CYS A 766 29.51 8.80 -40.56
CA CYS A 766 28.08 9.09 -40.60
C CYS A 766 27.33 8.46 -39.41
N CYS A 767 27.77 7.31 -38.89
CA CYS A 767 27.05 6.56 -37.85
C CYS A 767 27.17 7.18 -36.45
N ILE A 768 26.07 7.19 -35.69
CA ILE A 768 26.02 7.65 -34.30
C ILE A 768 25.42 6.55 -33.44
N ILE A 769 26.10 6.19 -32.34
CA ILE A 769 25.67 5.16 -31.40
C ILE A 769 24.74 5.78 -30.36
N ASN A 770 23.54 5.22 -30.20
CA ASN A 770 22.63 5.58 -29.12
C ASN A 770 22.36 4.35 -28.23
N VAL A 771 22.53 4.48 -26.91
CA VAL A 771 22.39 3.38 -25.93
C VAL A 771 20.96 2.82 -25.89
N SER A 772 19.95 3.62 -26.28
CA SER A 772 18.53 3.22 -26.30
C SER A 772 18.11 2.38 -27.53
N GLU A 773 18.95 2.26 -28.56
CA GLU A 773 18.66 1.46 -29.78
C GLU A 773 19.26 0.03 -29.72
N CYS A 774 19.60 -0.46 -28.52
CA CYS A 774 20.21 -1.78 -28.30
C CYS A 774 19.25 -2.97 -28.52
N ALA A 775 17.98 -2.72 -28.85
CA ALA A 775 17.04 -3.78 -29.20
C ALA A 775 17.24 -4.19 -30.66
N ASN A 776 17.66 -5.43 -30.88
CA ASN A 776 17.79 -6.08 -32.19
C ASN A 776 16.60 -5.79 -33.11
N LYS A 777 16.71 -4.73 -33.92
CA LYS A 777 15.92 -4.59 -35.14
C LYS A 777 16.59 -5.51 -36.15
N GLU A 778 16.23 -6.79 -36.12
CA GLU A 778 16.71 -7.81 -37.07
C GLU A 778 16.66 -7.21 -38.49
N GLY A 779 17.67 -7.42 -39.35
CA GLY A 779 17.62 -7.05 -40.78
C GLY A 779 18.42 -5.80 -41.20
N LEU A 780 18.60 -4.80 -40.34
CA LEU A 780 19.59 -3.71 -40.54
C LEU A 780 20.77 -3.94 -39.61
N LYS A 781 21.99 -3.88 -40.14
CA LYS A 781 23.20 -3.94 -39.30
C LYS A 781 23.12 -2.84 -38.24
N SER A 782 23.32 -3.21 -36.97
CA SER A 782 23.30 -2.24 -35.87
C SER A 782 24.33 -1.12 -36.11
N ALA A 783 24.13 0.07 -35.55
CA ALA A 783 25.10 1.17 -35.70
C ALA A 783 26.53 0.72 -35.29
N LEU A 784 26.63 -0.22 -34.35
CA LEU A 784 27.85 -0.91 -33.93
C LEU A 784 28.44 -1.81 -35.01
N GLU A 785 27.63 -2.61 -35.69
CA GLU A 785 28.07 -3.45 -36.81
C GLU A 785 28.49 -2.63 -38.03
N VAL A 786 27.84 -1.50 -38.29
CA VAL A 786 28.20 -0.58 -39.37
C VAL A 786 29.54 0.12 -39.05
N LEU A 787 29.75 0.56 -37.80
CA LEU A 787 31.04 1.08 -37.33
C LEU A 787 32.15 0.02 -37.31
N GLY A 788 31.82 -1.21 -36.92
CA GLY A 788 32.72 -2.37 -36.96
C GLY A 788 33.15 -2.68 -38.40
N GLY A 789 32.19 -2.75 -39.34
CA GLY A 789 32.48 -2.97 -40.76
C GLY A 789 33.31 -1.84 -41.38
N GLY A 790 32.98 -0.58 -41.07
CA GLY A 790 33.73 0.59 -41.56
C GLY A 790 35.14 0.69 -41.00
N SER A 791 35.36 0.38 -39.72
CA SER A 791 36.70 0.39 -39.11
C SER A 791 37.60 -0.72 -39.65
N VAL A 792 37.05 -1.92 -39.88
CA VAL A 792 37.78 -3.03 -40.52
C VAL A 792 38.14 -2.67 -41.97
N ALA A 793 37.20 -2.11 -42.74
CA ALA A 793 37.47 -1.68 -44.11
C ALA A 793 38.52 -0.55 -44.20
N CYS A 794 38.48 0.45 -43.32
CA CYS A 794 39.51 1.51 -43.27
C CYS A 794 40.90 0.97 -42.86
N ASN A 795 40.97 -0.05 -41.98
CA ASN A 795 42.23 -0.70 -41.62
C ASN A 795 42.85 -1.49 -42.79
N VAL A 796 42.03 -2.12 -43.65
CA VAL A 796 42.47 -2.80 -44.88
C VAL A 796 43.05 -1.80 -45.89
N ILE A 797 42.52 -0.58 -45.97
CA ILE A 797 43.00 0.48 -46.88
C ILE A 797 44.36 1.04 -46.44
N GLY A 798 44.67 1.02 -45.14
CA GLY A 798 45.90 1.60 -44.58
C GLY A 798 47.11 0.65 -44.55
N ASN A 799 46.96 -0.65 -44.81
CA ASN A 799 48.01 -1.62 -44.57
C ASN A 799 48.13 -2.64 -45.73
N THR A 800 49.20 -2.56 -46.52
CA THR A 800 49.44 -3.42 -47.70
C THR A 800 50.02 -4.81 -47.36
N ALA A 801 50.05 -5.20 -46.08
CA ALA A 801 50.61 -6.47 -45.62
C ALA A 801 49.53 -7.57 -45.48
N PRO A 802 49.65 -8.72 -46.18
CA PRO A 802 48.62 -9.76 -46.22
C PRO A 802 48.46 -10.60 -44.93
N ARG A 803 49.18 -10.27 -43.84
CA ARG A 803 49.13 -11.02 -42.57
C ARG A 803 47.98 -10.63 -41.64
N PHE A 804 47.29 -9.51 -41.91
CA PHE A 804 46.23 -8.98 -41.03
C PHE A 804 44.85 -8.91 -41.70
N SER A 805 44.59 -9.71 -42.74
CA SER A 805 43.24 -9.86 -43.30
C SER A 805 42.40 -10.78 -42.40
N PHE A 806 41.45 -10.23 -41.64
CA PHE A 806 40.50 -11.02 -40.88
C PHE A 806 39.47 -11.69 -41.82
N PRO A 807 39.18 -13.00 -41.68
CA PRO A 807 38.28 -13.74 -42.56
C PRO A 807 36.78 -13.49 -42.32
N THR A 808 36.42 -12.56 -41.42
CA THR A 808 35.02 -12.30 -41.03
C THR A 808 34.28 -11.33 -41.95
N CYS A 809 34.95 -10.69 -42.91
CA CYS A 809 34.30 -9.79 -43.87
C CYS A 809 33.85 -10.51 -45.14
N HIS A 810 32.91 -11.45 -45.02
CA HIS A 810 31.97 -11.62 -46.13
C HIS A 810 31.03 -10.41 -46.11
N CYS A 811 31.30 -9.44 -47.00
CA CYS A 811 30.30 -8.46 -47.38
C CYS A 811 29.08 -9.22 -47.89
N GLN A 812 28.08 -9.44 -47.03
CA GLN A 812 26.75 -9.81 -47.51
C GLN A 812 26.23 -8.59 -48.27
N TYR A 813 26.39 -8.63 -49.59
CA TYR A 813 25.87 -7.63 -50.51
C TYR A 813 24.35 -7.52 -50.33
N LEU A 814 23.81 -6.31 -50.34
CA LEU A 814 22.36 -6.15 -50.50
C LEU A 814 22.00 -6.60 -51.91
N ASN A 815 21.32 -7.73 -52.00
CA ASN A 815 20.69 -8.15 -53.25
C ASN A 815 19.26 -7.58 -53.28
N ALA A 816 18.72 -7.34 -54.48
CA ALA A 816 17.35 -6.87 -54.67
C ALA A 816 16.27 -7.62 -53.82
N PRO A 817 16.35 -8.95 -53.59
CA PRO A 817 15.41 -9.67 -52.74
C PRO A 817 15.43 -9.20 -51.27
N VAL A 818 16.60 -8.85 -50.73
CA VAL A 818 16.75 -8.44 -49.32
C VAL A 818 16.09 -7.09 -49.07
N VAL A 819 16.24 -6.15 -50.01
CA VAL A 819 15.59 -4.82 -49.93
C VAL A 819 14.07 -4.94 -50.07
N VAL A 820 13.60 -5.83 -50.96
CA VAL A 820 12.17 -6.14 -51.09
C VAL A 820 11.60 -6.73 -49.80
N VAL A 821 12.32 -7.66 -49.16
CA VAL A 821 11.93 -8.24 -47.87
C VAL A 821 11.84 -7.17 -46.78
N GLU A 822 12.77 -6.22 -46.74
CA GLU A 822 12.72 -5.11 -45.77
C GLU A 822 11.53 -4.17 -46.03
N LEU A 823 11.25 -3.78 -47.27
CA LEU A 823 10.08 -2.95 -47.59
C LEU A 823 8.76 -3.68 -47.30
N GLN A 824 8.69 -4.98 -47.58
CA GLN A 824 7.56 -5.84 -47.19
C GLN A 824 7.42 -5.93 -45.67
N ARG A 825 8.54 -5.98 -44.95
CA ARG A 825 8.54 -5.95 -43.50
C ARG A 825 8.01 -4.63 -42.96
N TYR A 826 8.37 -3.48 -43.53
CA TYR A 826 7.77 -2.20 -43.14
C TYR A 826 6.24 -2.25 -43.30
N LEU A 827 5.73 -2.72 -44.44
CA LEU A 827 4.28 -2.90 -44.64
C LEU A 827 3.66 -3.84 -43.57
N ARG A 828 4.36 -4.91 -43.17
CA ARG A 828 3.94 -5.82 -42.08
C ARG A 828 4.06 -5.22 -40.68
N ILE A 829 5.06 -4.38 -40.42
CA ILE A 829 5.24 -3.64 -39.16
C ILE A 829 4.13 -2.59 -39.04
N PHE A 830 3.76 -1.90 -40.12
CA PHE A 830 2.63 -0.97 -40.11
C PHE A 830 1.30 -1.66 -39.80
N LEU A 831 1.11 -2.89 -40.30
CA LEU A 831 0.03 -3.78 -39.86
C LEU A 831 0.12 -4.10 -38.36
N HIS A 832 1.31 -4.44 -37.84
CA HIS A 832 1.53 -4.83 -36.44
C HIS A 832 1.62 -3.69 -35.40
N HIS A 833 1.88 -2.45 -35.81
CA HIS A 833 2.27 -1.38 -34.88
C HIS A 833 1.38 -0.13 -34.96
N PHE A 834 0.78 0.16 -36.11
CA PHE A 834 -0.01 1.39 -36.29
C PHE A 834 -1.47 1.15 -36.68
N SER A 835 -1.80 0.03 -37.31
CA SER A 835 -3.17 -0.19 -37.80
C SER A 835 -4.18 -0.65 -36.73
N ILE A 836 -3.72 -1.13 -35.58
CA ILE A 836 -4.57 -1.70 -34.50
C ILE A 836 -4.44 -0.91 -33.18
N PHE A 837 -3.51 0.07 -33.06
CA PHE A 837 -2.86 0.35 -31.75
C PHE A 837 -3.06 1.72 -31.06
N ARG A 838 -3.95 2.60 -31.53
CA ARG A 838 -4.51 3.67 -30.67
C ARG A 838 -5.96 3.95 -31.09
N ILE A 839 -6.89 3.24 -30.46
CA ILE A 839 -8.29 3.62 -30.33
C ILE A 839 -8.47 4.15 -28.93
#